data_AF-A0A4Y9Z9L8-F1
#
_entry.id   AF-A0A4Y9Z9L8-F1
#
_cell.length_a   1.000
_cell.length_b   1.000
_cell.length_c   1.000
_cell.angle_alpha   90.00
_cell.angle_beta   90.00
_cell.angle_gamma   90.00
#
_symmetry.space_group_name_H-M   'P 1'
#
loop_
_entity.id
_entity.type
_entity.pdbx_description
1 polymer ?
#
loop_
_entity_poly.entity_id
_entity_poly.type
_entity_poly.pdbx_seq_one_letter_code
_entity_poly.pdbx_strand_id
1 'polypeptide(L)'
;MSSAFFYGTLMHPKILKRVIQNDGAHLTISSAILTDHTRHHVKHADYPGILPYSTSKSLFDHELTEEEKSVRGTLVQGLTASDVHWLDLFEGSEYTRTTVSIHPLGPLIPLPTAALPDVESKVVPTSAPPLPQASELTETVEAQTYTWSAPVTDLEKTLWSYETFIRENAWKWVGVGAKDNEDYKEVDRRRDMAGNIVLLKCSRLSPEALEFQYGRAPLRAQKSGNEFTDHVHSILGAEKTSFPDFGQYVRMRSVPATQLSLDTPGRRAIFVGDIHGMSQAFHALLDKLSYNSDKDTLFHVGDVAAKGTHAGSLSVISYLTTHNITGIRGNHDQKIIEWRGWIEWIKELDHGKGAEWLNAVESRWQATNQNEDLDEERWIKKERKARKNERKWWSRVPEGWQMLSGHYKIARSISKAEYDYLRSLPLIIHLPSQHAFITHAGLLPYDPTRSITSSHQPLAHLPDLSHLGTPSLSLDGDRYGEDIKPEPTDENMRNAQELAILNEIKQNAVPWNILNMRNLAMDNTITRKTKKGTFWADIWNGMMPLCEGFDVNAANSKGGRLPCKPSTVIYGHTASRGLDVQRWTLGLDSGCVYGRRLTALVIDTPARQRRAVVADRAASDDDDDEDVKPSDDDDVEEGKTPKTVPFGVDGQARLFSVKCHKHKESKHKVTDNEDTEP
;
A
#
# COMPACT_ATOMS: atom_id res chain seq x y z
N MET A 1 7.64 -26.11 -24.39
CA MET A 1 6.75 -24.96 -24.70
C MET A 1 5.42 -25.26 -24.06
N SER A 2 4.87 -24.34 -23.28
CA SER A 2 3.61 -24.53 -22.56
C SER A 2 2.42 -23.98 -23.36
N SER A 3 1.23 -24.44 -22.99
CA SER A 3 -0.05 -23.96 -23.50
C SER A 3 -0.77 -23.24 -22.36
N ALA A 4 -1.43 -22.11 -22.64
CA ALA A 4 -2.23 -21.40 -21.67
C ALA A 4 -3.62 -20.99 -22.22
N PHE A 5 -4.61 -20.93 -21.34
CA PHE A 5 -5.95 -20.44 -21.61
C PHE A 5 -6.16 -19.10 -20.92
N PHE A 6 -6.59 -18.09 -21.69
CA PHE A 6 -6.89 -16.76 -21.17
C PHE A 6 -8.37 -16.46 -21.33
N TYR A 7 -8.96 -15.82 -20.32
CA TYR A 7 -10.39 -15.54 -20.23
C TYR A 7 -10.70 -14.08 -19.83
N GLY A 8 -9.66 -13.26 -19.66
CA GLY A 8 -9.74 -11.84 -19.29
C GLY A 8 -9.06 -10.93 -20.32
N THR A 9 -8.32 -9.92 -19.87
CA THR A 9 -7.65 -8.94 -20.74
C THR A 9 -6.58 -9.55 -21.65
N LEU A 10 -5.92 -10.63 -21.20
CA LEU A 10 -4.91 -11.36 -21.98
C LEU A 10 -5.48 -12.13 -23.18
N MET A 11 -6.80 -12.21 -23.33
CA MET A 11 -7.43 -12.71 -24.55
C MET A 11 -7.05 -11.87 -25.78
N HIS A 12 -6.67 -10.61 -25.57
CA HIS A 12 -6.37 -9.69 -26.65
C HIS A 12 -4.91 -9.83 -27.14
N PRO A 13 -4.65 -10.17 -28.43
CA PRO A 13 -3.30 -10.41 -28.94
C PRO A 13 -2.30 -9.27 -28.70
N LYS A 14 -2.74 -8.01 -28.84
CA LYS A 14 -1.88 -6.84 -28.59
C LYS A 14 -1.47 -6.68 -27.13
N ILE A 15 -2.34 -7.05 -26.18
CA ILE A 15 -2.04 -6.98 -24.74
C ILE A 15 -1.12 -8.12 -24.35
N LEU A 16 -1.39 -9.32 -24.84
CA LEU A 16 -0.53 -10.48 -24.62
C LEU A 16 0.92 -10.19 -25.06
N LYS A 17 1.13 -9.66 -26.27
CA LYS A 17 2.46 -9.26 -26.76
C LYS A 17 3.15 -8.23 -25.86
N ARG A 18 2.39 -7.25 -25.38
CA ARG A 18 2.91 -6.22 -24.47
C ARG A 18 3.36 -6.81 -23.14
N VAL A 19 2.60 -7.76 -22.59
CA VAL A 19 2.90 -8.42 -21.32
C VAL A 19 4.15 -9.30 -21.44
N ILE A 20 4.24 -10.15 -22.46
CA ILE A 20 5.38 -11.08 -22.64
C ILE A 20 6.66 -10.40 -23.16
N GLN A 21 6.58 -9.11 -23.51
CA GLN A 21 7.70 -8.28 -24.00
C GLN A 21 8.36 -8.80 -25.28
N ASN A 22 7.61 -9.44 -26.16
CA ASN A 22 8.06 -9.83 -27.49
C ASN A 22 6.91 -9.78 -28.51
N ASP A 23 7.22 -10.01 -29.77
CA ASP A 23 6.25 -9.94 -30.87
C ASP A 23 5.32 -11.16 -30.95
N GLY A 24 5.57 -12.18 -30.13
CA GLY A 24 4.86 -13.45 -30.07
C GLY A 24 4.94 -14.25 -31.38
N ALA A 25 5.99 -14.07 -32.18
CA ALA A 25 6.14 -14.78 -33.46
C ALA A 25 6.18 -16.31 -33.31
N HIS A 26 6.61 -16.81 -32.14
CA HIS A 26 6.63 -18.22 -31.77
C HIS A 26 5.30 -18.73 -31.20
N LEU A 27 4.30 -17.86 -31.01
CA LEU A 27 3.03 -18.21 -30.40
C LEU A 27 1.94 -18.46 -31.45
N THR A 28 1.08 -19.44 -31.17
CA THR A 28 -0.17 -19.66 -31.90
C THR A 28 -1.37 -19.48 -30.97
N ILE A 29 -2.49 -19.01 -31.51
CA ILE A 29 -3.70 -18.68 -30.75
C ILE A 29 -4.95 -19.23 -31.45
N SER A 30 -5.95 -19.64 -30.66
CA SER A 30 -7.27 -20.04 -31.13
C SER A 30 -8.33 -19.73 -30.07
N SER A 31 -9.57 -19.45 -30.47
CA SER A 31 -10.68 -19.36 -29.50
C SER A 31 -10.93 -20.72 -28.86
N ALA A 32 -11.30 -20.76 -27.58
CA ALA A 32 -11.52 -22.00 -26.87
C ALA A 32 -12.60 -21.86 -25.79
N ILE A 33 -13.12 -22.99 -25.32
CA ILE A 33 -14.10 -23.06 -24.22
C ILE A 33 -13.56 -23.92 -23.10
N LEU A 34 -13.69 -23.42 -21.88
CA LEU A 34 -13.46 -24.15 -20.64
C LEU A 34 -14.81 -24.48 -20.01
N THR A 35 -15.16 -25.76 -19.92
CA THR A 35 -16.40 -26.24 -19.28
C THR A 35 -16.23 -26.37 -17.77
N ASP A 36 -17.34 -26.55 -17.04
CA ASP A 36 -17.40 -26.70 -15.59
C ASP A 36 -16.75 -25.56 -14.79
N HIS A 37 -16.72 -24.35 -15.34
CA HIS A 37 -16.17 -23.16 -14.70
C HIS A 37 -17.12 -21.97 -14.83
N THR A 38 -17.11 -21.08 -13.85
CA THR A 38 -17.92 -19.86 -13.85
C THR A 38 -17.02 -18.63 -13.85
N ARG A 39 -17.42 -17.59 -14.60
CA ARG A 39 -16.75 -16.29 -14.62
C ARG A 39 -17.49 -15.28 -13.76
N HIS A 40 -16.75 -14.59 -12.91
CA HIS A 40 -17.26 -13.60 -11.97
C HIS A 40 -16.57 -12.25 -12.15
N HIS A 41 -17.28 -11.18 -11.82
CA HIS A 41 -16.69 -9.86 -11.65
C HIS A 41 -15.97 -9.80 -10.30
N VAL A 42 -14.71 -9.34 -10.28
CA VAL A 42 -14.00 -9.07 -9.02
C VAL A 42 -14.53 -7.75 -8.45
N LYS A 43 -14.94 -7.73 -7.18
CA LYS A 43 -15.53 -6.52 -6.58
C LYS A 43 -14.52 -5.37 -6.62
N HIS A 44 -14.98 -4.22 -7.10
CA HIS A 44 -14.18 -2.98 -7.19
C HIS A 44 -12.99 -3.06 -8.16
N ALA A 45 -13.01 -4.00 -9.10
CA ALA A 45 -11.96 -4.18 -10.09
C ALA A 45 -12.55 -4.48 -11.47
N ASP A 46 -11.93 -3.96 -12.54
CA ASP A 46 -12.43 -4.09 -13.92
C ASP A 46 -11.98 -5.39 -14.62
N TYR A 47 -11.68 -6.46 -13.88
CA TYR A 47 -11.16 -7.73 -14.43
C TYR A 47 -11.87 -8.97 -13.86
N PRO A 48 -11.96 -10.07 -14.64
CA PRO A 48 -12.73 -11.24 -14.24
C PRO A 48 -11.92 -12.25 -13.42
N GLY A 49 -12.59 -12.95 -12.51
CA GLY A 49 -12.09 -14.17 -11.87
C GLY A 49 -12.83 -15.40 -12.38
N ILE A 50 -12.13 -16.54 -12.54
CA ILE A 50 -12.78 -17.83 -12.82
C ILE A 50 -12.59 -18.80 -11.65
N LEU A 51 -13.61 -19.62 -11.43
CA LEU A 51 -13.63 -20.69 -10.43
C LEU A 51 -14.27 -21.94 -11.02
N PRO A 52 -13.87 -23.14 -10.57
CA PRO A 52 -14.62 -24.36 -10.87
C PRO A 52 -16.05 -24.27 -10.35
N TYR A 53 -17.03 -24.78 -11.11
CA TYR A 53 -18.45 -24.73 -10.71
C TYR A 53 -18.69 -25.42 -9.37
N SER A 54 -17.97 -26.52 -9.08
CA SER A 54 -18.01 -27.19 -7.78
C SER A 54 -17.76 -26.26 -6.59
N THR A 55 -16.94 -25.22 -6.80
CA THR A 55 -16.58 -24.23 -5.77
C THR A 55 -17.58 -23.07 -5.74
N SER A 56 -17.97 -22.56 -6.92
CA SER A 56 -18.88 -21.42 -7.04
C SER A 56 -20.35 -21.78 -6.86
N LYS A 57 -20.72 -23.06 -6.83
CA LYS A 57 -22.10 -23.56 -6.66
C LYS A 57 -22.82 -22.91 -5.47
N SER A 58 -22.11 -22.67 -4.37
CA SER A 58 -22.66 -22.05 -3.16
C SER A 58 -23.08 -20.59 -3.32
N LEU A 59 -22.70 -19.94 -4.43
CA LEU A 59 -23.04 -18.55 -4.74
C LEU A 59 -24.39 -18.40 -5.44
N PHE A 60 -24.97 -19.49 -5.95
CA PHE A 60 -26.17 -19.47 -6.76
C PHE A 60 -27.33 -20.20 -6.06
N ASP A 61 -28.51 -19.59 -6.12
CA ASP A 61 -29.75 -20.16 -5.55
C ASP A 61 -30.43 -21.17 -6.50
N HIS A 62 -29.82 -21.48 -7.65
CA HIS A 62 -30.31 -22.40 -8.67
C HIS A 62 -29.16 -23.15 -9.36
N GLU A 63 -29.47 -24.27 -10.01
CA GLU A 63 -28.51 -24.97 -10.88
C GLU A 63 -28.30 -24.18 -12.16
N LEU A 64 -27.04 -23.91 -12.48
CA LEU A 64 -26.66 -23.21 -13.71
C LEU A 64 -26.82 -24.12 -14.94
N THR A 65 -27.10 -23.51 -16.09
CA THR A 65 -27.11 -24.17 -17.40
C THR A 65 -25.68 -24.49 -17.89
N GLU A 66 -25.54 -25.33 -18.90
CA GLU A 66 -24.22 -25.67 -19.50
C GLU A 66 -23.49 -24.44 -20.06
N GLU A 67 -24.22 -23.44 -20.59
CA GLU A 67 -23.63 -22.17 -21.03
C GLU A 67 -23.12 -21.33 -19.86
N GLU A 68 -23.87 -21.30 -18.76
CA GLU A 68 -23.47 -20.57 -17.55
C GLU A 68 -22.28 -21.24 -16.82
N LYS A 69 -22.11 -22.55 -17.01
CA LYS A 69 -20.96 -23.34 -16.53
C LYS A 69 -19.81 -23.39 -17.53
N SER A 70 -19.83 -22.56 -18.57
CA SER A 70 -18.79 -22.53 -19.61
C SER A 70 -18.14 -21.15 -19.72
N VAL A 71 -16.81 -21.12 -19.72
CA VAL A 71 -16.00 -19.91 -19.87
C VAL A 71 -15.39 -19.87 -21.27
N ARG A 72 -15.70 -18.82 -22.04
CA ARG A 72 -15.16 -18.59 -23.38
C ARG A 72 -13.86 -17.79 -23.33
N GLY A 73 -12.79 -18.29 -23.93
CA GLY A 73 -11.47 -17.68 -23.88
C GLY A 73 -10.65 -17.89 -25.14
N THR A 74 -9.35 -17.70 -25.02
CA THR A 74 -8.36 -17.99 -26.07
C THR A 74 -7.32 -18.97 -25.55
N LEU A 75 -7.10 -20.05 -26.29
CA LEU A 75 -5.95 -20.93 -26.15
C LEU A 75 -4.74 -20.31 -26.84
N VAL A 76 -3.61 -20.25 -26.14
CA VAL A 76 -2.31 -19.84 -26.68
C VAL A 76 -1.32 -20.98 -26.49
N GLN A 77 -0.60 -21.36 -27.53
CA GLN A 77 0.45 -22.37 -27.49
C GLN A 77 1.80 -21.79 -27.90
N GLY A 78 2.88 -22.44 -27.45
CA GLY A 78 4.25 -22.05 -27.78
C GLY A 78 4.94 -21.23 -26.70
N LEU A 79 4.31 -21.02 -25.53
CA LEU A 79 4.86 -20.16 -24.46
C LEU A 79 6.20 -20.70 -23.97
N THR A 80 7.18 -19.81 -23.90
CA THR A 80 8.50 -20.06 -23.33
C THR A 80 8.48 -19.82 -21.82
N ALA A 81 9.51 -20.29 -21.11
CA ALA A 81 9.64 -20.03 -19.68
C ALA A 81 9.69 -18.52 -19.37
N SER A 82 10.27 -17.70 -20.27
CA SER A 82 10.29 -16.25 -20.11
C SER A 82 8.92 -15.63 -20.32
N ASP A 83 8.11 -16.13 -21.26
CA ASP A 83 6.73 -15.64 -21.46
C ASP A 83 5.88 -15.93 -20.22
N VAL A 84 5.98 -17.16 -19.70
CA VAL A 84 5.27 -17.60 -18.49
C VAL A 84 5.68 -16.75 -17.28
N HIS A 85 6.97 -16.44 -17.12
CA HIS A 85 7.44 -15.58 -16.04
C HIS A 85 6.78 -14.19 -16.05
N TRP A 86 6.66 -13.56 -17.22
CA TRP A 86 6.00 -12.26 -17.34
C TRP A 86 4.49 -12.33 -17.16
N LEU A 87 3.87 -13.43 -17.55
CA LEU A 87 2.45 -13.69 -17.31
C LEU A 87 2.15 -13.89 -15.82
N ASP A 88 3.00 -14.64 -15.11
CA ASP A 88 2.88 -14.86 -13.66
C ASP A 88 3.01 -13.54 -12.90
N LEU A 89 3.95 -12.69 -13.30
CA LEU A 89 4.04 -11.34 -12.78
C LEU A 89 2.75 -10.58 -13.10
N PHE A 90 2.31 -10.51 -14.35
CA PHE A 90 1.16 -9.70 -14.74
C PHE A 90 -0.16 -10.04 -14.01
N GLU A 91 -0.42 -11.33 -13.82
CA GLU A 91 -1.63 -11.82 -13.14
C GLU A 91 -1.56 -11.63 -11.61
N GLY A 92 -0.35 -11.63 -11.04
CA GLY A 92 -0.11 -11.33 -9.63
C GLY A 92 -0.56 -12.43 -8.67
N SER A 93 -0.55 -12.13 -7.37
CA SER A 93 -0.83 -13.13 -6.31
C SER A 93 -2.32 -13.42 -6.08
N GLU A 94 -3.22 -12.70 -6.75
CA GLU A 94 -4.68 -12.91 -6.64
C GLU A 94 -5.16 -14.15 -7.42
N TYR A 95 -4.29 -14.67 -8.30
CA TYR A 95 -4.54 -15.85 -9.11
C TYR A 95 -3.48 -16.91 -8.88
N THR A 96 -3.88 -18.17 -9.02
CA THR A 96 -2.97 -19.32 -9.03
C THR A 96 -3.07 -20.01 -10.38
N ARG A 97 -1.92 -20.35 -10.96
CA ARG A 97 -1.88 -21.09 -12.23
C ARG A 97 -2.24 -22.55 -12.01
N THR A 98 -3.27 -23.03 -12.70
CA THR A 98 -3.78 -24.39 -12.62
C THR A 98 -3.87 -25.01 -14.02
N THR A 99 -3.81 -26.33 -14.11
CA THR A 99 -3.98 -27.04 -15.38
C THR A 99 -5.47 -27.35 -15.58
N VAL A 100 -5.98 -27.04 -16.77
CA VAL A 100 -7.38 -27.25 -17.15
C VAL A 100 -7.47 -27.90 -18.53
N SER A 101 -8.57 -28.61 -18.76
CA SER A 101 -8.91 -29.20 -20.07
C SER A 101 -9.86 -28.28 -20.80
N ILE A 102 -9.49 -27.83 -22.00
CA ILE A 102 -10.26 -26.89 -22.81
C ILE A 102 -10.56 -27.43 -24.21
N HIS A 103 -11.63 -26.95 -24.82
CA HIS A 103 -12.04 -27.30 -26.19
C HIS A 103 -11.72 -26.17 -27.16
N PRO A 104 -10.73 -26.33 -28.07
CA PRO A 104 -10.47 -25.35 -29.12
C PRO A 104 -11.62 -25.27 -30.12
N LEU A 105 -12.07 -24.06 -30.44
CA LEU A 105 -13.18 -23.81 -31.37
C LEU A 105 -12.74 -23.61 -32.83
N GLY A 106 -11.44 -23.61 -33.10
CA GLY A 106 -10.89 -23.38 -34.43
C GLY A 106 -9.41 -23.74 -34.55
N PRO A 107 -8.84 -23.66 -35.76
CA PRO A 107 -7.42 -23.96 -35.98
C PRO A 107 -6.53 -22.94 -35.25
N LEU A 108 -5.35 -23.38 -34.84
CA LEU A 108 -4.32 -22.53 -34.26
C LEU A 108 -3.71 -21.63 -35.35
N ILE A 109 -3.71 -20.32 -35.10
CA ILE A 109 -3.20 -19.30 -36.03
C ILE A 109 -1.99 -18.61 -35.37
N PRO A 110 -0.91 -18.30 -36.10
CA PRO A 110 0.19 -17.50 -35.55
C PRO A 110 -0.29 -16.17 -34.95
N LEU A 111 0.16 -15.82 -33.75
CA LEU A 111 -0.25 -14.60 -33.03
C LEU A 111 -0.03 -13.29 -33.82
N PRO A 112 1.05 -13.14 -34.62
CA PRO A 112 1.19 -11.99 -35.53
C PRO A 112 0.06 -11.87 -36.55
N THR A 113 -0.40 -12.98 -37.10
CA THR A 113 -1.51 -13.03 -38.06
C THR A 113 -2.85 -12.78 -37.36
N ALA A 114 -3.02 -13.29 -36.14
CA ALA A 114 -4.22 -13.08 -35.33
C ALA A 114 -4.42 -11.63 -34.86
N ALA A 115 -3.36 -10.80 -34.87
CA ALA A 115 -3.42 -9.38 -34.51
C ALA A 115 -3.84 -8.47 -35.68
N LEU A 116 -4.09 -9.01 -36.88
CA LEU A 116 -4.61 -8.25 -38.03
C LEU A 116 -6.12 -7.98 -37.84
N PRO A 117 -6.63 -6.78 -38.16
CA PRO A 117 -8.02 -6.37 -37.86
C PRO A 117 -9.11 -7.35 -38.33
N ASP A 118 -8.95 -7.95 -39.52
CA ASP A 118 -9.93 -8.88 -40.12
C ASP A 118 -9.91 -10.30 -39.51
N VAL A 119 -8.86 -10.63 -38.74
CA VAL A 119 -8.66 -11.94 -38.09
C VAL A 119 -8.87 -11.83 -36.58
N GLU A 120 -8.56 -10.67 -35.99
CA GLU A 120 -8.73 -10.33 -34.57
C GLU A 120 -10.19 -10.52 -34.12
N SER A 121 -11.15 -10.07 -34.94
CA SER A 121 -12.59 -10.23 -34.69
C SER A 121 -13.09 -11.69 -34.74
N LYS A 122 -12.30 -12.60 -35.34
CA LYS A 122 -12.60 -14.04 -35.34
C LYS A 122 -12.04 -14.76 -34.12
N VAL A 123 -10.91 -14.28 -33.58
CA VAL A 123 -10.25 -14.87 -32.39
C VAL A 123 -10.92 -14.39 -31.10
N VAL A 124 -11.31 -13.11 -31.04
CA VAL A 124 -12.08 -12.52 -29.94
C VAL A 124 -13.39 -11.94 -30.49
N PRO A 125 -14.42 -12.79 -30.68
CA PRO A 125 -15.68 -12.33 -31.28
C PRO A 125 -16.41 -11.35 -30.35
N THR A 126 -16.97 -10.29 -30.93
CA THR A 126 -17.72 -9.24 -30.22
C THR A 126 -19.11 -9.68 -29.75
N SER A 127 -19.61 -10.80 -30.25
CA SER A 127 -20.86 -11.46 -29.85
C SER A 127 -20.60 -12.95 -29.66
N ALA A 128 -21.15 -13.58 -28.61
CA ALA A 128 -20.94 -15.01 -28.37
C ALA A 128 -21.73 -15.84 -29.38
N PRO A 129 -21.10 -16.63 -30.27
CA PRO A 129 -21.84 -17.66 -30.99
C PRO A 129 -22.39 -18.69 -29.98
N PRO A 130 -23.57 -19.29 -30.21
CA PRO A 130 -24.14 -20.29 -29.29
C PRO A 130 -23.14 -21.43 -29.03
N LEU A 131 -23.16 -22.00 -27.82
CA LEU A 131 -22.31 -23.15 -27.50
C LEU A 131 -22.49 -24.25 -28.55
N PRO A 132 -21.39 -24.78 -29.14
CA PRO A 132 -21.46 -25.96 -29.99
C PRO A 132 -22.09 -27.12 -29.23
N GLN A 133 -22.82 -28.00 -29.91
CA GLN A 133 -23.32 -29.20 -29.24
C GLN A 133 -22.15 -30.06 -28.76
N ALA A 134 -22.34 -30.86 -27.69
CA ALA A 134 -21.28 -31.70 -27.13
C ALA A 134 -20.63 -32.66 -28.17
N SER A 135 -21.35 -33.01 -29.23
CA SER A 135 -20.85 -33.81 -30.37
C SER A 135 -19.98 -33.03 -31.38
N GLU A 136 -19.98 -31.71 -31.31
CA GLU A 136 -19.25 -30.78 -32.20
C GLU A 136 -18.00 -30.20 -31.52
N LEU A 137 -17.84 -30.42 -30.21
CA LEU A 137 -16.65 -30.02 -29.48
C LEU A 137 -15.48 -30.93 -29.89
N THR A 138 -14.35 -30.29 -30.21
CA THR A 138 -13.09 -30.96 -30.52
C THR A 138 -12.52 -31.65 -29.29
N GLU A 139 -11.54 -32.56 -29.47
CA GLU A 139 -10.84 -33.18 -28.35
C GLU A 139 -10.24 -32.13 -27.40
N THR A 140 -10.27 -32.44 -26.10
CA THR A 140 -9.75 -31.54 -25.07
C THR A 140 -8.24 -31.41 -25.19
N VAL A 141 -7.75 -30.18 -25.00
CA VAL A 141 -6.33 -29.87 -24.93
C VAL A 141 -6.02 -29.40 -23.50
N GLU A 142 -4.96 -29.96 -22.91
CA GLU A 142 -4.46 -29.49 -21.63
C GLU A 142 -3.77 -28.13 -21.78
N ALA A 143 -4.19 -27.17 -20.97
CA ALA A 143 -3.61 -25.84 -20.92
C ALA A 143 -3.55 -25.32 -19.48
N GLN A 144 -2.62 -24.42 -19.21
CA GLN A 144 -2.56 -23.70 -17.95
C GLN A 144 -3.48 -22.49 -17.97
N THR A 145 -4.22 -22.24 -16.91
CA THR A 145 -5.02 -21.01 -16.77
C THR A 145 -4.74 -20.39 -15.41
N TYR A 146 -5.04 -19.11 -15.28
CA TYR A 146 -5.05 -18.45 -13.97
C TYR A 146 -6.44 -18.69 -13.36
N THR A 147 -6.50 -19.15 -12.12
CA THR A 147 -7.76 -19.33 -11.38
C THR A 147 -7.74 -18.44 -10.16
N TRP A 148 -8.89 -17.85 -9.81
CA TRP A 148 -8.99 -16.95 -8.67
C TRP A 148 -8.63 -17.69 -7.37
N SER A 149 -7.64 -17.20 -6.63
CA SER A 149 -7.18 -17.81 -5.38
C SER A 149 -7.41 -16.94 -4.14
N ALA A 150 -7.86 -15.70 -4.32
CA ALA A 150 -8.31 -14.83 -3.24
C ALA A 150 -9.71 -15.22 -2.72
N PRO A 151 -10.19 -14.66 -1.59
CA PRO A 151 -11.47 -15.05 -1.00
C PRO A 151 -12.65 -14.91 -1.98
N VAL A 152 -13.50 -15.93 -2.01
CA VAL A 152 -14.72 -15.94 -2.86
C VAL A 152 -15.66 -14.78 -2.50
N THR A 153 -15.57 -14.25 -1.28
CA THR A 153 -16.31 -13.06 -0.83
C THR A 153 -15.95 -11.79 -1.59
N ASP A 154 -14.79 -11.73 -2.24
CA ASP A 154 -14.36 -10.60 -3.06
C ASP A 154 -14.84 -10.72 -4.53
N LEU A 155 -15.60 -11.76 -4.87
CA LEU A 155 -16.30 -11.89 -6.16
C LEU A 155 -17.77 -11.46 -6.07
N GLU A 156 -18.31 -10.92 -7.16
CA GLU A 156 -19.75 -10.70 -7.29
C GLU A 156 -20.50 -12.03 -7.43
N LYS A 157 -21.70 -12.08 -6.84
CA LYS A 157 -22.56 -13.29 -6.86
C LYS A 157 -23.18 -13.54 -8.24
N THR A 158 -23.18 -12.55 -9.12
CA THR A 158 -23.72 -12.64 -10.48
C THR A 158 -22.66 -13.11 -11.45
N LEU A 159 -23.05 -13.96 -12.41
CA LEU A 159 -22.17 -14.36 -13.50
C LEU A 159 -21.86 -13.15 -14.39
N TRP A 160 -20.60 -13.02 -14.75
CA TRP A 160 -20.20 -12.05 -15.77
C TRP A 160 -20.19 -12.75 -17.13
N SER A 161 -21.32 -12.66 -17.85
CA SER A 161 -21.45 -13.31 -19.15
C SER A 161 -20.41 -12.78 -20.12
N TYR A 162 -19.96 -13.63 -21.06
CA TYR A 162 -18.98 -13.24 -22.07
C TYR A 162 -19.42 -11.99 -22.83
N GLU A 163 -20.70 -11.90 -23.22
CA GLU A 163 -21.24 -10.73 -23.92
C GLU A 163 -21.24 -9.46 -23.07
N THR A 164 -21.54 -9.58 -21.76
CA THR A 164 -21.52 -8.44 -20.84
C THR A 164 -20.08 -7.97 -20.63
N PHE A 165 -19.15 -8.90 -20.40
CA PHE A 165 -17.73 -8.62 -20.28
C PHE A 165 -17.17 -7.92 -21.53
N ILE A 166 -17.45 -8.46 -22.72
CA ILE A 166 -17.04 -7.87 -23.99
C ILE A 166 -17.75 -6.52 -24.20
N ARG A 167 -19.05 -6.36 -23.92
CA ARG A 167 -19.71 -5.05 -24.08
C ARG A 167 -19.11 -3.97 -23.16
N GLU A 168 -18.82 -4.32 -21.91
CA GLU A 168 -18.30 -3.40 -20.90
C GLU A 168 -16.81 -3.10 -21.06
N ASN A 169 -16.04 -4.00 -21.69
CA ASN A 169 -14.59 -3.85 -21.83
C ASN A 169 -14.07 -3.78 -23.27
N ALA A 170 -14.80 -4.23 -24.28
CA ALA A 170 -14.30 -4.27 -25.67
C ALA A 170 -14.21 -2.89 -26.33
N TRP A 171 -14.96 -1.89 -25.86
CA TRP A 171 -14.74 -0.50 -26.32
C TRP A 171 -13.36 0.03 -25.91
N LYS A 172 -12.73 -0.54 -24.87
CA LYS A 172 -11.33 -0.27 -24.50
C LYS A 172 -10.35 -0.81 -25.56
N TRP A 173 -10.79 -1.73 -26.43
CA TRP A 173 -9.91 -2.50 -27.32
C TRP A 173 -10.26 -2.43 -28.81
N VAL A 174 -11.50 -2.03 -29.18
CA VAL A 174 -12.00 -2.04 -30.56
C VAL A 174 -12.54 -0.66 -30.96
N GLY A 175 -12.05 -0.11 -32.09
CA GLY A 175 -12.54 1.12 -32.71
C GLY A 175 -11.65 2.36 -32.54
N VAL A 176 -12.21 3.55 -32.79
CA VAL A 176 -11.50 4.85 -32.82
C VAL A 176 -10.87 5.22 -31.45
N GLY A 177 -11.29 4.57 -30.36
CA GLY A 177 -10.70 4.68 -29.02
C GLY A 177 -9.37 3.91 -28.82
N ALA A 178 -8.86 3.21 -29.83
CA ALA A 178 -7.57 2.51 -29.76
C ALA A 178 -6.34 3.43 -29.95
N LYS A 179 -6.55 4.69 -30.37
CA LYS A 179 -5.50 5.73 -30.33
C LYS A 179 -5.65 6.50 -29.02
N ASP A 180 -4.60 6.45 -28.20
CA ASP A 180 -4.48 7.05 -26.86
C ASP A 180 -5.22 6.32 -25.71
N ASN A 181 -5.08 5.00 -25.64
CA ASN A 181 -5.70 4.18 -24.60
C ASN A 181 -4.93 4.23 -23.25
N GLU A 182 -5.60 4.69 -22.18
CA GLU A 182 -5.09 4.77 -20.81
C GLU A 182 -4.79 3.40 -20.17
N ASP A 183 -5.37 2.29 -20.63
CA ASP A 183 -5.15 0.96 -20.05
C ASP A 183 -3.82 0.33 -20.48
N TYR A 184 -3.18 0.83 -21.54
CA TYR A 184 -1.75 0.54 -21.78
C TYR A 184 -0.88 1.05 -20.62
N LYS A 185 -1.30 2.14 -19.96
CA LYS A 185 -0.65 2.64 -18.74
C LYS A 185 -0.88 1.70 -17.57
N GLU A 186 -2.01 0.99 -17.48
CA GLU A 186 -2.25 -0.01 -16.43
C GLU A 186 -1.38 -1.25 -16.63
N VAL A 187 -1.23 -1.74 -17.87
CA VAL A 187 -0.31 -2.85 -18.19
C VAL A 187 1.14 -2.44 -17.91
N ASP A 188 1.54 -1.22 -18.32
CA ASP A 188 2.86 -0.69 -18.00
C ASP A 188 3.04 -0.44 -16.49
N ARG A 189 2.01 0.04 -15.77
CA ARG A 189 2.03 0.24 -14.32
C ARG A 189 2.18 -1.07 -13.57
N ARG A 190 1.43 -2.12 -13.93
CA ARG A 190 1.56 -3.47 -13.34
C ARG A 190 2.94 -4.06 -13.61
N ARG A 191 3.49 -3.83 -14.80
CA ARG A 191 4.88 -4.19 -15.15
C ARG A 191 5.89 -3.46 -14.24
N ASP A 192 5.75 -2.15 -14.09
CA ASP A 192 6.65 -1.33 -13.27
C ASP A 192 6.50 -1.64 -11.76
N MET A 193 5.38 -2.26 -11.33
CA MET A 193 5.12 -2.74 -9.97
C MET A 193 5.43 -4.24 -9.76
N ALA A 194 6.07 -4.91 -10.72
CA ALA A 194 6.36 -6.34 -10.68
C ALA A 194 5.13 -7.22 -10.38
N GLY A 195 3.95 -6.87 -10.90
CA GLY A 195 2.77 -7.73 -10.84
C GLY A 195 1.83 -7.58 -9.66
N ASN A 196 2.15 -6.72 -8.70
CA ASN A 196 1.36 -6.60 -7.47
C ASN A 196 0.12 -5.73 -7.67
N ILE A 197 -1.07 -6.29 -7.45
CA ILE A 197 -2.34 -5.54 -7.43
C ILE A 197 -2.72 -5.27 -5.98
N VAL A 198 -2.96 -3.98 -5.67
CA VAL A 198 -3.57 -3.57 -4.40
C VAL A 198 -5.08 -3.52 -4.63
N LEU A 199 -5.84 -4.41 -3.98
CA LEU A 199 -7.30 -4.32 -3.92
C LEU A 199 -7.70 -2.98 -3.30
N LEU A 200 -8.09 -2.03 -4.14
CA LEU A 200 -8.83 -0.84 -3.70
C LEU A 200 -10.22 -1.31 -3.25
N LYS A 201 -10.36 -1.70 -1.98
CA LYS A 201 -11.70 -1.81 -1.37
C LYS A 201 -12.32 -0.41 -1.36
N CYS A 202 -13.10 -0.11 -2.39
CA CYS A 202 -14.01 1.02 -2.41
C CYS A 202 -15.15 0.70 -1.42
N SER A 203 -14.90 0.94 -0.14
CA SER A 203 -15.94 0.88 0.87
C SER A 203 -16.95 1.99 0.55
N ARG A 204 -18.11 1.60 0.00
CA ARG A 204 -19.33 2.42 0.13
C ARG A 204 -19.60 2.53 1.62
N LEU A 205 -19.12 3.61 2.21
CA LEU A 205 -19.46 4.01 3.57
C LEU A 205 -20.98 4.19 3.63
N SER A 206 -21.62 3.63 4.65
CA SER A 206 -23.03 3.89 4.92
C SER A 206 -23.25 5.40 5.11
N PRO A 207 -24.45 5.94 4.85
CA PRO A 207 -24.75 7.36 5.04
C PRO A 207 -24.40 7.88 6.46
N GLU A 208 -24.39 7.00 7.46
CA GLU A 208 -24.03 7.30 8.85
C GLU A 208 -22.53 7.49 9.07
N ALA A 209 -21.66 6.95 8.20
CA ALA A 209 -20.21 7.13 8.27
C ALA A 209 -19.70 8.40 7.58
N LEU A 210 -20.53 9.05 6.74
CA LEU A 210 -20.24 10.38 6.17
C LEU A 210 -20.37 11.51 7.22
N GLU A 211 -21.08 11.27 8.33
CA GLU A 211 -21.28 12.24 9.41
C GLU A 211 -20.04 12.41 10.32
N PHE A 212 -19.06 11.51 10.21
CA PHE A 212 -17.84 11.55 11.03
C PHE A 212 -16.62 12.14 10.28
N GLN A 213 -16.72 12.34 8.97
CA GLN A 213 -15.64 12.93 8.16
C GLN A 213 -15.61 14.47 8.26
N TYR A 214 -16.70 15.11 8.68
CA TYR A 214 -16.80 16.56 8.93
C TYR A 214 -17.57 16.82 10.22
N GLY A 215 -16.93 17.47 11.19
CA GLY A 215 -17.53 17.78 12.48
C GLY A 215 -18.75 18.70 12.40
N ARG A 216 -19.94 18.10 12.53
CA ARG A 216 -21.23 18.56 13.09
C ARG A 216 -22.12 19.63 12.42
N ALA A 217 -23.40 19.21 12.43
CA ALA A 217 -24.70 19.89 12.52
C ALA A 217 -25.29 20.54 11.25
N PRO A 218 -26.48 20.09 10.77
CA PRO A 218 -27.25 20.84 9.79
C PRO A 218 -27.90 22.05 10.45
N LEU A 219 -27.65 23.23 9.84
CA LEU A 219 -28.48 24.41 10.05
C LEU A 219 -29.94 24.06 9.71
N ARG A 220 -30.79 24.28 10.70
CA ARG A 220 -32.24 24.19 10.67
C ARG A 220 -32.80 25.09 9.56
N ALA A 221 -33.07 24.52 8.38
CA ALA A 221 -33.88 25.18 7.35
C ALA A 221 -35.36 25.00 7.71
N GLN A 222 -36.04 26.12 7.98
CA GLN A 222 -37.47 26.17 8.20
C GLN A 222 -38.24 25.65 6.98
N LYS A 223 -39.32 24.91 7.27
CA LYS A 223 -40.33 24.49 6.31
C LYS A 223 -41.05 25.71 5.71
N SER A 224 -41.07 25.77 4.38
CA SER A 224 -42.17 26.22 3.52
C SER A 224 -41.79 25.79 2.09
N GLY A 225 -42.40 24.81 1.46
CA GLY A 225 -43.82 24.74 1.13
C GLY A 225 -44.01 25.21 -0.31
N ASN A 226 -43.78 24.32 -1.29
CA ASN A 226 -44.62 24.17 -2.48
C ASN A 226 -44.07 23.08 -3.43
N GLU A 227 -44.81 21.99 -3.53
CA GLU A 227 -44.81 21.06 -4.65
C GLU A 227 -45.34 21.79 -5.89
N PHE A 228 -44.47 22.11 -6.85
CA PHE A 228 -44.75 22.21 -8.30
C PHE A 228 -43.55 22.91 -8.95
N THR A 229 -42.62 22.15 -9.55
CA THR A 229 -41.75 22.55 -10.70
C THR A 229 -40.60 21.57 -11.02
N ASP A 230 -40.58 20.33 -10.50
CA ASP A 230 -39.52 19.35 -10.84
C ASP A 230 -39.80 18.50 -12.09
N HIS A 231 -40.31 19.10 -13.17
CA HIS A 231 -40.53 18.36 -14.43
C HIS A 231 -39.98 19.00 -15.71
N VAL A 232 -39.09 20.00 -15.64
CA VAL A 232 -38.52 20.61 -16.87
C VAL A 232 -36.99 20.76 -16.88
N HIS A 233 -36.25 20.35 -15.83
CA HIS A 233 -34.78 20.42 -15.84
C HIS A 233 -34.03 19.10 -16.13
N SER A 234 -34.73 18.04 -16.55
CA SER A 234 -34.12 16.72 -16.84
C SER A 234 -33.47 16.58 -18.23
N ILE A 235 -33.50 17.60 -19.10
CA ILE A 235 -33.14 17.45 -20.53
C ILE A 235 -31.88 18.22 -20.96
N LEU A 236 -31.12 18.83 -20.04
CA LEU A 236 -29.81 19.40 -20.40
C LEU A 236 -28.74 18.99 -19.39
N GLY A 237 -27.76 18.24 -19.88
CA GLY A 237 -26.69 17.62 -19.11
C GLY A 237 -25.92 18.61 -18.23
N ALA A 238 -25.82 18.26 -16.96
CA ALA A 238 -24.78 18.74 -16.06
C ALA A 238 -24.26 17.50 -15.33
N GLU A 239 -23.19 16.90 -15.85
CA GLU A 239 -22.40 15.94 -15.10
C GLU A 239 -21.93 16.64 -13.81
N LYS A 240 -22.46 16.20 -12.67
CA LYS A 240 -21.86 16.52 -11.37
C LYS A 240 -20.53 15.78 -11.31
N THR A 241 -19.44 16.43 -11.72
CA THR A 241 -18.08 15.90 -11.58
C THR A 241 -17.85 15.52 -10.11
N SER A 242 -17.73 14.24 -9.80
CA SER A 242 -17.39 13.75 -8.46
C SER A 242 -15.99 14.25 -8.08
N PHE A 243 -15.80 14.58 -6.80
CA PHE A 243 -14.50 15.03 -6.29
C PHE A 243 -13.55 13.82 -6.24
N PRO A 244 -12.37 13.84 -6.88
CA PRO A 244 -11.48 12.67 -6.90
C PRO A 244 -10.89 12.35 -5.53
N ASP A 245 -10.51 11.08 -5.32
CA ASP A 245 -9.70 10.69 -4.17
C ASP A 245 -8.22 11.03 -4.43
N PHE A 246 -7.72 12.04 -3.71
CA PHE A 246 -6.31 12.44 -3.75
C PHE A 246 -5.44 11.70 -2.72
N GLY A 247 -6.04 10.85 -1.87
CA GLY A 247 -5.36 10.12 -0.81
C GLY A 247 -4.44 9.02 -1.34
N GLN A 248 -4.95 8.18 -2.25
CA GLN A 248 -4.16 7.16 -2.98
C GLN A 248 -3.24 6.34 -2.08
N TYR A 249 -3.80 5.81 -0.99
CA TYR A 249 -3.04 5.11 0.04
C TYR A 249 -2.55 3.74 -0.42
N VAL A 250 -1.28 3.44 -0.20
CA VAL A 250 -0.75 2.07 -0.22
C VAL A 250 -0.73 1.59 1.21
N ARG A 251 -1.59 0.64 1.58
CA ARG A 251 -1.78 0.28 3.00
C ARG A 251 -0.51 -0.32 3.61
N MET A 252 0.06 -1.33 2.97
CA MET A 252 1.16 -2.09 3.56
C MET A 252 2.06 -2.72 2.51
N ARG A 253 3.31 -2.93 2.88
CA ARG A 253 4.28 -3.74 2.12
C ARG A 253 4.99 -4.68 3.10
N SER A 254 5.11 -5.95 2.74
CA SER A 254 5.98 -6.88 3.48
C SER A 254 7.36 -6.90 2.80
N VAL A 255 8.42 -6.84 3.61
CA VAL A 255 9.80 -6.92 3.11
C VAL A 255 10.35 -8.31 3.45
N PRO A 256 10.62 -9.16 2.45
CA PRO A 256 11.10 -10.52 2.71
C PRO A 256 12.51 -10.50 3.28
N ALA A 257 12.87 -11.58 4.00
CA ALA A 257 14.20 -11.73 4.61
C ALA A 257 15.34 -11.57 3.59
N THR A 258 15.16 -12.07 2.38
CA THR A 258 16.13 -11.97 1.27
C THR A 258 16.44 -10.54 0.87
N GLN A 259 15.48 -9.62 0.99
CA GLN A 259 15.71 -8.21 0.66
C GLN A 259 16.56 -7.51 1.73
N LEU A 260 16.42 -7.88 3.02
CA LEU A 260 17.25 -7.33 4.09
C LEU A 260 18.61 -8.04 4.20
N SER A 261 18.63 -9.36 3.95
CA SER A 261 19.81 -10.24 4.04
C SER A 261 20.63 -10.04 5.32
N LEU A 262 19.98 -9.81 6.47
CA LEU A 262 20.66 -9.47 7.73
C LEU A 262 21.49 -10.63 8.31
N ASP A 263 21.25 -11.85 7.86
CA ASP A 263 22.03 -13.06 8.08
C ASP A 263 23.40 -13.02 7.37
N THR A 264 23.55 -12.22 6.31
CA THR A 264 24.82 -12.05 5.61
C THR A 264 25.74 -11.10 6.37
N PRO A 265 26.97 -11.51 6.71
CA PRO A 265 27.91 -10.66 7.45
C PRO A 265 28.17 -9.32 6.76
N GLY A 266 28.01 -8.23 7.52
CA GLY A 266 28.26 -6.88 7.03
C GLY A 266 27.07 -6.20 6.35
N ARG A 267 25.93 -6.89 6.21
CA ARG A 267 24.65 -6.24 5.86
C ARG A 267 24.08 -5.48 7.05
N ARG A 268 23.47 -4.32 6.78
CA ARG A 268 22.80 -3.50 7.79
C ARG A 268 21.45 -3.00 7.27
N ALA A 269 20.45 -2.94 8.14
CA ALA A 269 19.22 -2.20 7.89
C ALA A 269 19.27 -0.91 8.72
N ILE A 270 19.09 0.23 8.06
CA ILE A 270 19.20 1.57 8.64
C ILE A 270 17.83 2.24 8.54
N PHE A 271 17.29 2.71 9.65
CA PHE A 271 15.99 3.36 9.74
C PHE A 271 16.18 4.80 10.21
N VAL A 272 15.80 5.79 9.41
CA VAL A 272 15.98 7.21 9.70
C VAL A 272 14.66 7.83 10.16
N GLY A 273 14.72 8.60 11.25
CA GLY A 273 13.60 9.41 11.77
C GLY A 273 13.14 10.53 10.83
N ASP A 274 12.14 11.30 11.26
CA ASP A 274 11.53 12.40 10.50
C ASP A 274 12.57 13.43 10.03
N ILE A 275 12.66 13.61 8.70
CA ILE A 275 13.72 14.40 8.06
C ILE A 275 13.27 15.85 7.85
N HIS A 276 12.02 16.07 7.46
CA HIS A 276 11.42 17.40 7.26
C HIS A 276 12.26 18.35 6.38
N GLY A 277 12.84 17.83 5.29
CA GLY A 277 13.67 18.61 4.37
C GLY A 277 15.01 19.09 4.95
N MET A 278 15.45 18.53 6.08
CA MET A 278 16.74 18.86 6.72
C MET A 278 17.92 18.20 5.99
N SER A 279 18.08 18.53 4.70
CA SER A 279 19.03 17.88 3.78
C SER A 279 20.46 17.81 4.31
N GLN A 280 20.97 18.90 4.91
CA GLN A 280 22.33 18.91 5.47
C GLN A 280 22.50 17.89 6.61
N ALA A 281 21.53 17.81 7.52
CA ALA A 281 21.56 16.85 8.62
C ALA A 281 21.39 15.42 8.11
N PHE A 282 20.55 15.21 7.09
CA PHE A 282 20.38 13.90 6.46
C PHE A 282 21.68 13.40 5.85
N HIS A 283 22.38 14.19 5.03
CA HIS A 283 23.66 13.79 4.46
C HIS A 283 24.75 13.60 5.53
N ALA A 284 24.83 14.49 6.53
CA ALA A 284 25.76 14.33 7.65
C ALA A 284 25.51 13.02 8.44
N LEU A 285 24.26 12.57 8.56
CA LEU A 285 23.94 11.30 9.19
C LEU A 285 24.40 10.12 8.33
N LEU A 286 24.20 10.17 7.02
CA LEU A 286 24.68 9.15 6.09
C LEU A 286 26.21 9.06 6.10
N ASP A 287 26.91 10.20 6.12
CA ASP A 287 28.37 10.27 6.23
C ASP A 287 28.85 9.64 7.54
N LYS A 288 28.21 9.99 8.66
CA LYS A 288 28.50 9.41 9.99
C LYS A 288 28.29 7.90 10.05
N LEU A 289 27.31 7.40 9.31
CA LEU A 289 27.03 5.96 9.19
C LEU A 289 27.96 5.24 8.21
N SER A 290 28.74 6.00 7.42
CA SER A 290 29.44 5.52 6.24
C SER A 290 28.50 4.68 5.36
N TYR A 291 27.34 5.25 5.05
CA TYR A 291 26.27 4.57 4.31
C TYR A 291 26.78 4.10 2.96
N ASN A 292 26.51 2.83 2.63
CA ASN A 292 26.87 2.21 1.38
C ASN A 292 25.69 1.40 0.84
N SER A 293 25.11 1.84 -0.27
CA SER A 293 23.93 1.21 -0.89
C SER A 293 24.13 -0.25 -1.32
N ASP A 294 25.37 -0.70 -1.53
CA ASP A 294 25.67 -2.08 -1.90
C ASP A 294 25.56 -3.03 -0.70
N LYS A 295 25.70 -2.50 0.52
CA LYS A 295 25.75 -3.28 1.78
C LYS A 295 24.58 -2.97 2.71
N ASP A 296 24.08 -1.74 2.67
CA ASP A 296 23.07 -1.23 3.58
C ASP A 296 21.71 -1.12 2.89
N THR A 297 20.66 -1.51 3.59
CA THR A 297 19.28 -1.18 3.21
C THR A 297 18.83 0.01 4.04
N LEU A 298 18.47 1.10 3.37
CA LEU A 298 18.01 2.33 4.02
C LEU A 298 16.49 2.45 3.97
N PHE A 299 15.90 2.79 5.12
CA PHE A 299 14.50 3.09 5.33
C PHE A 299 14.36 4.47 5.97
N HIS A 300 13.29 5.21 5.63
CA HIS A 300 12.84 6.36 6.40
C HIS A 300 11.46 6.10 7.01
N VAL A 301 11.17 6.69 8.18
CA VAL A 301 9.90 6.50 8.93
C VAL A 301 8.82 7.54 8.56
N GLY A 302 8.96 8.17 7.40
CA GLY A 302 8.06 9.21 6.90
C GLY A 302 8.48 10.63 7.25
N ASP A 303 7.65 11.59 6.86
CA ASP A 303 7.87 13.03 7.02
C ASP A 303 9.23 13.46 6.47
N VAL A 304 9.46 13.12 5.19
CA VAL A 304 10.74 13.39 4.52
C VAL A 304 10.89 14.87 4.15
N ALA A 305 9.77 15.58 4.02
CA ALA A 305 9.69 16.94 3.53
C ALA A 305 8.75 17.82 4.38
N ALA A 306 8.64 19.10 3.99
CA ALA A 306 7.90 20.15 4.70
C ALA A 306 8.47 20.50 6.09
N LYS A 307 8.02 21.62 6.67
CA LYS A 307 8.57 22.31 7.87
C LYS A 307 9.99 22.87 7.73
N GLY A 308 10.92 22.15 7.09
CA GLY A 308 12.21 22.69 6.66
C GLY A 308 12.08 23.57 5.41
N THR A 309 13.22 23.98 4.86
CA THR A 309 13.21 24.84 3.66
C THR A 309 12.65 24.11 2.44
N HIS A 310 12.08 24.88 1.52
CA HIS A 310 11.61 24.36 0.23
C HIS A 310 12.73 23.64 -0.53
N ALA A 311 13.90 24.27 -0.66
CA ALA A 311 15.06 23.67 -1.33
C ALA A 311 15.56 22.41 -0.63
N GLY A 312 15.58 22.39 0.71
CA GLY A 312 15.95 21.21 1.48
C GLY A 312 14.96 20.04 1.28
N SER A 313 13.66 20.34 1.24
CA SER A 313 12.61 19.35 0.95
C SER A 313 12.79 18.72 -0.44
N LEU A 314 13.02 19.54 -1.47
CA LEU A 314 13.28 19.02 -2.83
C LEU A 314 14.57 18.20 -2.89
N SER A 315 15.63 18.65 -2.22
CA SER A 315 16.91 17.92 -2.17
C SER A 315 16.76 16.54 -1.53
N VAL A 316 16.01 16.41 -0.42
CA VAL A 316 15.77 15.12 0.23
C VAL A 316 14.94 14.21 -0.67
N ILE A 317 13.81 14.69 -1.20
CA ILE A 317 12.94 13.88 -2.08
C ILE A 317 13.71 13.39 -3.31
N SER A 318 14.49 14.28 -3.94
CA SER A 318 15.31 13.95 -5.11
C SER A 318 16.36 12.88 -4.80
N TYR A 319 17.05 12.99 -3.66
CA TYR A 319 18.03 12.00 -3.23
C TYR A 319 17.37 10.64 -3.01
N LEU A 320 16.27 10.59 -2.27
CA LEU A 320 15.55 9.35 -1.96
C LEU A 320 15.04 8.66 -3.23
N THR A 321 14.51 9.43 -4.17
CA THR A 321 14.01 8.94 -5.47
C THR A 321 15.15 8.39 -6.32
N THR A 322 16.24 9.15 -6.46
CA THR A 322 17.38 8.80 -7.34
C THR A 322 18.13 7.55 -6.86
N HIS A 323 18.19 7.33 -5.55
CA HIS A 323 18.86 6.17 -4.95
C HIS A 323 17.90 5.01 -4.65
N ASN A 324 16.64 5.09 -5.09
CA ASN A 324 15.61 4.07 -4.88
C ASN A 324 15.46 3.66 -3.39
N ILE A 325 15.55 4.63 -2.50
CA ILE A 325 15.47 4.40 -1.04
C ILE A 325 14.02 4.24 -0.64
N THR A 326 13.68 3.16 0.07
CA THR A 326 12.30 2.90 0.49
C THR A 326 12.02 3.43 1.89
N GLY A 327 10.77 3.34 2.33
CA GLY A 327 10.31 3.86 3.61
C GLY A 327 8.79 3.81 3.70
N ILE A 328 8.24 4.59 4.62
CA ILE A 328 6.79 4.73 4.79
C ILE A 328 6.38 6.20 4.61
N ARG A 329 5.09 6.45 4.35
CA ARG A 329 4.56 7.82 4.28
C ARG A 329 4.33 8.40 5.67
N GLY A 330 4.74 9.66 5.86
CA GLY A 330 4.28 10.49 6.96
C GLY A 330 3.06 11.34 6.59
N ASN A 331 2.49 12.02 7.57
CA ASN A 331 1.31 12.88 7.35
C ASN A 331 1.67 14.12 6.52
N HIS A 332 2.90 14.65 6.62
CA HIS A 332 3.35 15.73 5.75
C HIS A 332 3.58 15.24 4.31
N ASP A 333 4.09 14.04 4.12
CA ASP A 333 4.27 13.44 2.79
C ASP A 333 2.91 13.21 2.11
N GLN A 334 1.95 12.66 2.87
CA GLN A 334 0.58 12.47 2.41
C GLN A 334 -0.05 13.79 1.97
N LYS A 335 0.24 14.89 2.69
CA LYS A 335 -0.29 16.20 2.33
C LYS A 335 0.27 16.75 1.01
N ILE A 336 1.53 16.45 0.69
CA ILE A 336 2.15 16.82 -0.59
C ILE A 336 1.50 16.03 -1.73
N ILE A 337 1.27 14.73 -1.54
CA ILE A 337 0.61 13.86 -2.54
C ILE A 337 -0.79 14.39 -2.85
N GLU A 338 -1.57 14.66 -1.80
CA GLU A 338 -2.90 15.24 -1.86
C GLU A 338 -2.91 16.56 -2.66
N TRP A 339 -1.99 17.47 -2.34
CA TRP A 339 -1.86 18.73 -3.07
C TRP A 339 -1.52 18.53 -4.53
N ARG A 340 -0.61 17.60 -4.85
CA ARG A 340 -0.20 17.32 -6.22
C ARG A 340 -1.36 16.75 -7.03
N GLY A 341 -2.10 15.78 -6.50
CA GLY A 341 -3.31 15.24 -7.14
C GLY A 341 -4.36 16.31 -7.39
N TRP A 342 -4.63 17.18 -6.39
CA TRP A 342 -5.57 18.29 -6.55
C TRP A 342 -5.11 19.29 -7.62
N ILE A 343 -3.81 19.60 -7.66
CA ILE A 343 -3.19 20.50 -8.63
C ILE A 343 -3.34 19.96 -10.06
N GLU A 344 -3.12 18.66 -10.28
CA GLU A 344 -3.27 18.05 -11.60
C GLU A 344 -4.74 18.08 -12.04
N TRP A 345 -5.64 17.65 -11.15
CA TRP A 345 -7.08 17.68 -11.41
C TRP A 345 -7.60 19.09 -11.74
N ILE A 346 -7.29 20.09 -10.91
CA ILE A 346 -7.82 21.44 -11.10
C ILE A 346 -7.31 22.08 -12.39
N LYS A 347 -6.11 21.73 -12.86
CA LYS A 347 -5.55 22.24 -14.13
C LYS A 347 -6.32 21.75 -15.35
N GLU A 348 -6.86 20.54 -15.31
CA GLU A 348 -7.54 19.91 -16.46
C GLU A 348 -9.00 20.35 -16.61
N LEU A 349 -9.60 20.90 -15.55
CA LEU A 349 -10.99 21.33 -15.57
C LEU A 349 -11.28 22.48 -16.53
N ASP A 350 -12.50 22.44 -17.09
CA ASP A 350 -13.05 23.49 -17.98
C ASP A 350 -12.07 23.82 -19.12
N HIS A 351 -11.56 22.76 -19.76
CA HIS A 351 -10.61 22.82 -20.88
C HIS A 351 -9.37 23.68 -20.60
N GLY A 352 -8.78 23.53 -19.41
CA GLY A 352 -7.56 24.24 -19.03
C GLY A 352 -7.78 25.59 -18.34
N LYS A 353 -9.02 26.10 -18.25
CA LYS A 353 -9.30 27.36 -17.53
C LYS A 353 -8.98 27.27 -16.03
N GLY A 354 -9.01 26.07 -15.46
CA GLY A 354 -8.57 25.87 -14.08
C GLY A 354 -7.07 26.12 -13.90
N ALA A 355 -6.24 25.77 -14.90
CA ALA A 355 -4.82 26.12 -14.90
C ALA A 355 -4.60 27.64 -15.02
N GLU A 356 -5.35 28.32 -15.88
CA GLU A 356 -5.28 29.78 -16.02
C GLU A 356 -5.61 30.50 -14.70
N TRP A 357 -6.70 30.09 -14.05
CA TRP A 357 -7.11 30.64 -12.75
C TRP A 357 -6.01 30.48 -11.70
N LEU A 358 -5.46 29.26 -11.62
CA LEU A 358 -4.47 28.88 -10.64
C LEU A 358 -3.15 29.64 -10.82
N ASN A 359 -2.67 29.74 -12.06
CA ASN A 359 -1.51 30.57 -12.41
C ASN A 359 -1.76 32.04 -12.08
N ALA A 360 -2.98 32.53 -12.31
CA ALA A 360 -3.35 33.90 -11.98
C ALA A 360 -3.36 34.16 -10.47
N VAL A 361 -3.81 33.20 -9.64
CA VAL A 361 -3.72 33.29 -8.17
C VAL A 361 -2.26 33.34 -7.73
N GLU A 362 -1.43 32.42 -8.22
CA GLU A 362 0.01 32.35 -7.88
C GLU A 362 0.75 33.63 -8.31
N SER A 363 0.46 34.16 -9.50
CA SER A 363 1.07 35.41 -10.01
C SER A 363 0.70 36.61 -9.15
N ARG A 364 -0.56 36.69 -8.69
CA ARG A 364 -1.01 37.77 -7.79
C ARG A 364 -0.35 37.68 -6.42
N TRP A 365 -0.17 36.48 -5.90
CA TRP A 365 0.59 36.26 -4.68
C TRP A 365 2.04 36.74 -4.83
N GLN A 366 2.72 36.38 -5.93
CA GLN A 366 4.08 36.86 -6.21
C GLN A 366 4.15 38.40 -6.33
N ALA A 367 3.15 39.02 -6.95
CA ALA A 367 3.07 40.48 -7.12
C ALA A 367 2.83 41.25 -5.81
N THR A 368 2.39 40.59 -4.72
CA THR A 368 2.21 41.27 -3.42
C THR A 368 3.51 41.69 -2.72
N ASN A 369 4.67 41.47 -3.36
CA ASN A 369 5.97 42.02 -2.96
C ASN A 369 6.25 41.81 -1.46
N GLN A 370 6.01 40.59 -0.97
CA GLN A 370 6.18 40.10 0.41
C GLN A 370 6.38 41.22 1.45
N ASN A 371 5.37 42.10 1.62
CA ASN A 371 5.33 42.93 2.82
C ASN A 371 5.47 41.96 4.00
N GLU A 372 6.48 42.15 4.84
CA GLU A 372 6.89 41.19 5.87
C GLU A 372 5.75 40.82 6.86
N ASP A 373 4.65 41.59 6.85
CA ASP A 373 3.45 41.41 7.67
C ASP A 373 2.26 40.68 6.99
N LEU A 374 2.37 40.24 5.73
CA LEU A 374 1.28 39.55 5.02
C LEU A 374 1.41 38.03 5.11
N ASP A 375 0.71 37.46 6.09
CA ASP A 375 0.47 36.02 6.22
C ASP A 375 -0.36 35.44 5.04
N GLU A 376 0.02 34.24 4.58
CA GLU A 376 -0.58 33.52 3.44
C GLU A 376 -2.08 33.28 3.62
N GLU A 377 -2.47 32.83 4.81
CA GLU A 377 -3.87 32.54 5.12
C GLU A 377 -4.71 33.81 5.07
N ARG A 378 -4.18 34.89 5.63
CA ARG A 378 -4.82 36.21 5.62
C ARG A 378 -4.97 36.75 4.20
N TRP A 379 -3.98 36.55 3.34
CA TRP A 379 -4.05 36.95 1.93
C TRP A 379 -5.11 36.16 1.17
N ILE A 380 -5.13 34.83 1.28
CA ILE A 380 -6.13 33.97 0.63
C ILE A 380 -7.55 34.35 1.07
N LYS A 381 -7.77 34.63 2.36
CA LYS A 381 -9.09 35.09 2.85
C LYS A 381 -9.53 36.41 2.18
N LYS A 382 -8.62 37.37 2.02
CA LYS A 382 -8.91 38.63 1.31
C LYS A 382 -9.21 38.37 -0.17
N GLU A 383 -8.43 37.52 -0.81
CA GLU A 383 -8.57 37.20 -2.23
C GLU A 383 -9.91 36.53 -2.54
N ARG A 384 -10.32 35.53 -1.73
CA ARG A 384 -11.63 34.86 -1.82
C ARG A 384 -12.80 35.85 -1.68
N LYS A 385 -12.67 36.86 -0.83
CA LYS A 385 -13.71 37.88 -0.61
C LYS A 385 -13.80 38.88 -1.76
N ALA A 386 -12.65 39.28 -2.32
CA ALA A 386 -12.58 40.26 -3.40
C ALA A 386 -13.06 39.70 -4.75
N ARG A 387 -12.73 38.44 -5.06
CA ARG A 387 -12.97 37.82 -6.37
C ARG A 387 -14.20 36.90 -6.36
N LYS A 388 -15.39 37.49 -6.17
CA LYS A 388 -16.66 36.73 -6.20
C LYS A 388 -16.90 36.00 -7.52
N ASN A 389 -16.37 36.52 -8.63
CA ASN A 389 -16.43 35.89 -9.95
C ASN A 389 -15.60 34.59 -10.04
N GLU A 390 -14.64 34.35 -9.15
CA GLU A 390 -13.82 33.14 -9.09
C GLU A 390 -14.37 32.12 -8.07
N ARG A 391 -15.55 32.36 -7.47
CA ARG A 391 -16.13 31.52 -6.42
C ARG A 391 -16.19 30.04 -6.81
N LYS A 392 -16.43 29.73 -8.08
CA LYS A 392 -16.48 28.35 -8.62
C LYS A 392 -15.17 27.58 -8.43
N TRP A 393 -14.03 28.27 -8.42
CA TRP A 393 -12.71 27.68 -8.24
C TRP A 393 -12.32 27.62 -6.77
N TRP A 394 -12.59 28.70 -6.03
CA TRP A 394 -12.35 28.74 -4.58
C TRP A 394 -13.19 27.72 -3.79
N SER A 395 -14.32 27.26 -4.32
CA SER A 395 -15.12 26.19 -3.72
C SER A 395 -14.58 24.79 -3.99
N ARG A 396 -13.60 24.65 -4.91
CA ARG A 396 -12.96 23.36 -5.24
C ARG A 396 -11.68 23.13 -4.42
N VAL A 397 -11.18 24.13 -3.70
CA VAL A 397 -10.12 23.93 -2.70
C VAL A 397 -10.75 23.25 -1.49
N PRO A 398 -10.28 22.06 -1.07
CA PRO A 398 -10.85 21.38 0.08
C PRO A 398 -10.81 22.23 1.34
N GLU A 399 -11.77 21.98 2.23
CA GLU A 399 -11.81 22.64 3.52
C GLU A 399 -10.56 22.29 4.36
N GLY A 400 -10.03 23.28 5.08
CA GLY A 400 -8.81 23.15 5.87
C GLY A 400 -7.49 23.11 5.07
N TRP A 401 -7.54 23.10 3.73
CA TRP A 401 -6.33 23.12 2.91
C TRP A 401 -5.83 24.55 2.70
N GLN A 402 -4.60 24.81 3.15
CA GLN A 402 -3.94 26.11 2.97
C GLN A 402 -3.20 26.16 1.63
N MET A 403 -3.83 26.75 0.62
CA MET A 403 -3.17 27.02 -0.66
C MET A 403 -1.94 27.91 -0.45
N LEU A 404 -0.89 27.72 -1.26
CA LEU A 404 0.40 28.41 -1.15
C LEU A 404 1.24 28.05 0.09
N SER A 405 0.77 27.13 0.93
CA SER A 405 1.57 26.56 2.03
C SER A 405 2.87 25.89 1.54
N GLY A 406 3.77 25.58 2.47
CA GLY A 406 4.98 24.80 2.17
C GLY A 406 4.68 23.49 1.42
N HIS A 407 3.68 22.73 1.85
CA HIS A 407 3.27 21.50 1.15
C HIS A 407 2.80 21.75 -0.28
N TYR A 408 2.02 22.82 -0.49
CA TYR A 408 1.57 23.22 -1.83
C TYR A 408 2.75 23.55 -2.74
N LYS A 409 3.70 24.36 -2.25
CA LYS A 409 4.89 24.77 -2.99
C LYS A 409 5.76 23.57 -3.36
N ILE A 410 5.94 22.61 -2.44
CA ILE A 410 6.65 21.36 -2.70
C ILE A 410 5.92 20.54 -3.77
N ALA A 411 4.62 20.29 -3.60
CA ALA A 411 3.80 19.57 -4.57
C ALA A 411 3.86 20.17 -5.98
N ARG A 412 3.96 21.51 -6.06
CA ARG A 412 4.16 22.25 -7.30
C ARG A 412 5.50 22.00 -7.98
N SER A 413 6.55 21.80 -7.20
CA SER A 413 7.94 21.84 -7.68
C SER A 413 8.50 20.45 -7.97
N ILE A 414 8.00 19.40 -7.31
CA ILE A 414 8.46 18.03 -7.54
C ILE A 414 8.13 17.55 -8.96
N SER A 415 9.02 16.76 -9.52
CA SER A 415 8.82 16.06 -10.79
C SER A 415 7.76 14.97 -10.68
N LYS A 416 7.33 14.41 -11.83
CA LYS A 416 6.41 13.27 -11.84
C LYS A 416 7.03 12.05 -11.16
N ALA A 417 8.31 11.76 -11.40
CA ALA A 417 9.01 10.63 -10.80
C ALA A 417 9.08 10.73 -9.26
N GLU A 418 9.37 11.93 -8.75
CA GLU A 418 9.38 12.19 -7.30
C GLU A 418 7.98 12.10 -6.67
N TYR A 419 6.95 12.52 -7.40
CA TYR A 419 5.56 12.34 -6.97
C TYR A 419 5.14 10.85 -6.97
N ASP A 420 5.49 10.12 -8.02
CA ASP A 420 5.24 8.68 -8.12
C ASP A 420 5.99 7.92 -7.02
N TYR A 421 7.21 8.35 -6.69
CA TYR A 421 7.97 7.84 -5.54
C TYR A 421 7.20 8.00 -4.23
N LEU A 422 6.77 9.23 -3.89
CA LEU A 422 5.99 9.47 -2.66
C LEU A 422 4.70 8.65 -2.64
N ARG A 423 4.02 8.51 -3.78
CA ARG A 423 2.84 7.65 -3.94
C ARG A 423 3.14 6.15 -3.83
N SER A 424 4.35 5.71 -4.11
CA SER A 424 4.70 4.29 -4.00
C SER A 424 4.93 3.84 -2.55
N LEU A 425 5.22 4.78 -1.65
CA LEU A 425 5.51 4.48 -0.24
C LEU A 425 4.25 3.93 0.45
N PRO A 426 4.35 2.81 1.20
CA PRO A 426 3.25 2.29 2.01
C PRO A 426 3.04 3.09 3.30
N LEU A 427 1.91 2.89 3.98
CA LEU A 427 1.68 3.39 5.34
C LEU A 427 2.38 2.52 6.39
N ILE A 428 2.50 1.22 6.13
CA ILE A 428 3.10 0.23 7.03
C ILE A 428 4.08 -0.64 6.25
N ILE A 429 5.28 -0.83 6.79
CA ILE A 429 6.17 -1.92 6.36
C ILE A 429 6.14 -3.01 7.42
N HIS A 430 5.91 -4.24 6.99
CA HIS A 430 6.02 -5.45 7.82
C HIS A 430 7.35 -6.13 7.53
N LEU A 431 8.11 -6.48 8.57
CA LEU A 431 9.42 -7.11 8.47
C LEU A 431 9.40 -8.55 9.03
N PRO A 432 8.89 -9.53 8.25
CA PRO A 432 9.06 -10.97 8.39
C PRO A 432 9.94 -11.49 9.52
N SER A 433 11.19 -11.60 9.09
CA SER A 433 12.34 -12.14 9.80
C SER A 433 12.76 -11.37 11.04
N GLN A 434 12.37 -10.10 11.13
CA GLN A 434 12.70 -9.23 12.26
C GLN A 434 11.53 -9.10 13.24
N HIS A 435 10.35 -9.61 12.85
CA HIS A 435 9.13 -9.57 13.64
C HIS A 435 8.82 -8.17 14.15
N ALA A 436 8.84 -7.26 13.18
CA ALA A 436 8.75 -5.85 13.41
C ALA A 436 7.87 -5.15 12.37
N PHE A 437 7.35 -4.01 12.76
CA PHE A 437 6.62 -3.09 11.90
C PHE A 437 7.34 -1.75 11.82
N ILE A 438 7.23 -1.09 10.67
CA ILE A 438 7.55 0.33 10.51
C ILE A 438 6.22 1.05 10.25
N THR A 439 5.90 2.04 11.07
CA THR A 439 4.69 2.89 10.97
C THR A 439 5.07 4.33 11.29
N HIS A 440 4.35 5.32 10.76
CA HIS A 440 4.76 6.71 10.96
C HIS A 440 4.38 7.20 12.35
N ALA A 441 3.07 7.18 12.65
CA ALA A 441 2.56 7.71 13.91
C ALA A 441 2.33 6.63 14.96
N GLY A 442 1.89 5.43 14.57
CA GLY A 442 1.68 4.32 15.50
C GLY A 442 0.86 3.15 14.97
N LEU A 443 0.72 2.12 15.82
CA LEU A 443 -0.09 0.92 15.58
C LEU A 443 -0.67 0.45 16.92
N LEU A 444 -1.96 0.07 16.96
CA LEU A 444 -2.53 -0.51 18.17
C LEU A 444 -2.27 -2.02 18.23
N PRO A 445 -1.98 -2.61 19.40
CA PRO A 445 -1.74 -4.04 19.52
C PRO A 445 -3.03 -4.85 19.78
N TYR A 446 -4.17 -4.19 20.08
CA TYR A 446 -5.49 -4.80 20.27
C TYR A 446 -6.62 -3.87 19.80
N ASP A 447 -7.83 -4.40 19.63
CA ASP A 447 -9.06 -3.61 19.43
C ASP A 447 -9.52 -3.01 20.78
N PRO A 448 -9.44 -1.68 20.97
CA PRO A 448 -9.77 -1.02 22.23
C PRO A 448 -11.25 -1.11 22.61
N THR A 449 -12.14 -1.55 21.70
CA THR A 449 -13.56 -1.76 22.00
C THR A 449 -13.84 -3.07 22.73
N ARG A 450 -12.82 -3.90 22.95
CA ARG A 450 -12.92 -5.24 23.55
C ARG A 450 -11.91 -5.41 24.68
N SER A 451 -12.20 -6.34 25.59
CA SER A 451 -11.20 -6.80 26.57
C SER A 451 -9.97 -7.35 25.86
N ILE A 452 -8.78 -7.12 26.42
CA ILE A 452 -7.49 -7.63 25.89
C ILE A 452 -7.42 -9.16 25.86
N THR A 453 -8.24 -9.84 26.66
CA THR A 453 -8.34 -11.31 26.71
C THR A 453 -9.48 -11.88 25.87
N SER A 454 -10.19 -11.06 25.10
CA SER A 454 -11.31 -11.53 24.28
C SER A 454 -10.78 -12.44 23.17
N SER A 455 -11.48 -13.54 22.89
CA SER A 455 -11.14 -14.48 21.79
C SER A 455 -11.20 -13.89 20.38
N HIS A 456 -11.59 -12.62 20.24
CA HIS A 456 -11.57 -11.88 18.98
C HIS A 456 -10.40 -10.89 18.91
N GLN A 457 -9.49 -10.92 19.89
CA GLN A 457 -8.26 -10.15 19.83
C GLN A 457 -7.19 -10.98 19.12
N PRO A 458 -6.41 -10.37 18.22
CA PRO A 458 -5.41 -11.09 17.44
C PRO A 458 -4.32 -11.72 18.32
N LEU A 459 -4.06 -11.16 19.50
CA LEU A 459 -3.07 -11.68 20.45
C LEU A 459 -3.65 -12.65 21.49
N ALA A 460 -4.96 -12.78 21.61
CA ALA A 460 -5.59 -13.60 22.65
C ALA A 460 -6.06 -14.98 22.15
N HIS A 461 -5.81 -15.30 20.88
CA HIS A 461 -6.09 -16.59 20.28
C HIS A 461 -4.93 -17.02 19.37
N LEU A 462 -4.88 -18.31 19.06
CA LEU A 462 -3.99 -18.81 18.03
C LEU A 462 -4.43 -18.28 16.66
N PRO A 463 -3.49 -17.78 15.83
CA PRO A 463 -3.81 -17.28 14.51
C PRO A 463 -4.33 -18.38 13.59
N ASP A 464 -5.27 -18.03 12.72
CA ASP A 464 -5.81 -18.96 11.73
C ASP A 464 -4.82 -19.17 10.58
N LEU A 465 -4.29 -20.39 10.47
CA LEU A 465 -3.38 -20.79 9.41
C LEU A 465 -4.09 -21.37 8.17
N SER A 466 -5.43 -21.42 8.16
CA SER A 466 -6.20 -21.99 7.05
C SER A 466 -5.91 -21.34 5.70
N HIS A 467 -5.42 -20.09 5.70
CA HIS A 467 -5.05 -19.32 4.52
C HIS A 467 -3.66 -19.64 3.94
N LEU A 468 -2.80 -20.40 4.63
CA LEU A 468 -1.43 -20.74 4.20
C LEU A 468 -1.35 -22.01 3.32
N GLY A 469 -2.31 -22.23 2.43
CA GLY A 469 -2.44 -23.44 1.60
C GLY A 469 -1.11 -23.99 1.05
N THR A 470 -0.93 -25.30 1.13
CA THR A 470 0.29 -26.04 0.76
C THR A 470 0.62 -25.97 -0.74
N PRO A 471 1.91 -25.83 -1.11
CA PRO A 471 2.47 -26.46 -2.30
C PRO A 471 3.17 -27.76 -1.87
N SER A 472 2.50 -28.90 -1.97
CA SER A 472 3.18 -30.21 -1.93
C SER A 472 3.24 -30.78 -3.34
N LEU A 473 4.30 -30.44 -4.07
CA LEU A 473 4.76 -31.24 -5.21
C LEU A 473 5.78 -32.26 -4.70
N SER A 474 5.30 -33.44 -4.31
CA SER A 474 6.13 -34.65 -4.29
C SER A 474 6.09 -35.25 -5.71
N LEU A 475 7.16 -35.03 -6.46
CA LEU A 475 7.52 -35.87 -7.60
C LEU A 475 7.94 -37.23 -7.03
N ASP A 476 7.01 -38.15 -6.86
CA ASP A 476 7.23 -39.59 -6.99
C ASP A 476 5.88 -40.29 -6.77
N GLY A 477 5.49 -41.07 -7.78
CA GLY A 477 4.23 -41.80 -7.80
C GLY A 477 4.14 -42.84 -6.68
N ASP A 478 2.90 -43.19 -6.38
CA ASP A 478 2.47 -44.34 -5.58
C ASP A 478 2.55 -44.21 -4.05
N ARG A 479 1.58 -43.47 -3.50
CA ARG A 479 0.72 -43.89 -2.37
C ARG A 479 -0.32 -42.80 -2.06
N TYR A 480 -1.57 -43.19 -1.78
CA TYR A 480 -2.55 -42.32 -1.12
C TYR A 480 -1.96 -41.85 0.22
N GLY A 481 -1.41 -40.63 0.25
CA GLY A 481 -0.98 -39.96 1.47
C GLY A 481 -2.12 -39.10 1.99
N GLU A 482 -2.44 -39.24 3.28
CA GLU A 482 -3.32 -38.33 4.01
C GLU A 482 -2.93 -36.87 3.74
N ASP A 483 -3.92 -35.96 3.77
CA ASP A 483 -3.71 -34.51 3.74
C ASP A 483 -2.78 -34.09 4.90
N ILE A 484 -1.46 -34.10 4.68
CA ILE A 484 -0.49 -33.59 5.64
C ILE A 484 -0.63 -32.06 5.60
N LYS A 485 -1.48 -31.51 6.48
CA LYS A 485 -1.43 -30.10 6.82
C LYS A 485 -0.01 -29.82 7.33
N PRO A 486 0.67 -28.78 6.83
CA PRO A 486 2.01 -28.46 7.30
C PRO A 486 1.86 -28.15 8.79
N GLU A 487 2.64 -28.88 9.61
CA GLU A 487 2.66 -28.64 11.05
C GLU A 487 2.92 -27.15 11.30
N PRO A 488 2.15 -26.50 12.20
CA PRO A 488 2.28 -25.08 12.48
C PRO A 488 3.70 -24.80 12.98
N THR A 489 4.52 -24.14 12.15
CA THR A 489 5.83 -23.66 12.58
C THR A 489 5.66 -22.37 13.38
N ASP A 490 6.54 -22.16 14.35
CA ASP A 490 6.61 -20.92 15.14
C ASP A 490 6.68 -19.66 14.25
N GLU A 491 7.36 -19.76 13.11
CA GLU A 491 7.51 -18.68 12.13
C GLU A 491 6.20 -18.38 11.42
N ASN A 492 5.50 -19.39 10.89
CA ASN A 492 4.23 -19.20 10.20
C ASN A 492 3.13 -18.69 11.15
N MET A 493 3.10 -19.23 12.36
CA MET A 493 2.22 -18.75 13.43
C MET A 493 2.49 -17.28 13.76
N ARG A 494 3.75 -16.90 13.90
CA ARG A 494 4.09 -15.50 14.19
C ARG A 494 3.76 -14.56 13.04
N ASN A 495 4.03 -14.95 11.80
CA ASN A 495 3.65 -14.17 10.63
C ASN A 495 2.12 -13.98 10.55
N ALA A 496 1.35 -15.04 10.80
CA ALA A 496 -0.11 -14.97 10.82
C ALA A 496 -0.64 -14.07 11.95
N GLN A 497 -0.06 -14.16 13.16
CA GLN A 497 -0.38 -13.27 14.29
C GLN A 497 -0.09 -11.79 13.93
N GLU A 498 1.07 -11.51 13.34
CA GLU A 498 1.47 -10.16 12.95
C GLU A 498 0.53 -9.57 11.90
N LEU A 499 0.09 -10.38 10.92
CA LEU A 499 -0.92 -9.98 9.95
C LEU A 499 -2.31 -9.79 10.59
N ALA A 500 -2.66 -10.55 11.62
CA ALA A 500 -3.89 -10.39 12.38
C ALA A 500 -3.94 -9.03 13.11
N ILE A 501 -2.82 -8.59 13.72
CA ILE A 501 -2.71 -7.23 14.31
C ILE A 501 -3.06 -6.15 13.26
N LEU A 502 -2.60 -6.33 12.02
CA LEU A 502 -2.85 -5.37 10.95
C LEU A 502 -4.29 -5.42 10.44
N ASN A 503 -4.88 -6.62 10.33
CA ASN A 503 -6.15 -6.84 9.63
C ASN A 503 -7.39 -6.91 10.51
N GLU A 504 -7.27 -7.39 11.73
CA GLU A 504 -8.41 -7.62 12.63
C GLU A 504 -8.69 -6.41 13.53
N ILE A 505 -7.69 -5.55 13.75
CA ILE A 505 -7.84 -4.31 14.51
C ILE A 505 -8.32 -3.22 13.54
N LYS A 506 -9.62 -2.89 13.60
CA LYS A 506 -10.27 -1.91 12.70
C LYS A 506 -9.55 -0.58 12.65
N GLN A 507 -9.04 -0.12 13.79
CA GLN A 507 -8.32 1.14 13.94
C GLN A 507 -7.03 1.17 13.11
N ASN A 508 -6.36 0.03 12.95
CA ASN A 508 -5.13 -0.10 12.16
C ASN A 508 -5.40 -0.11 10.65
N ALA A 509 -6.65 -0.35 10.23
CA ALA A 509 -7.07 -0.27 8.83
C ALA A 509 -7.39 1.15 8.35
N VAL A 510 -7.45 2.14 9.26
CA VAL A 510 -7.80 3.53 8.94
C VAL A 510 -6.52 4.35 8.67
N PRO A 511 -6.28 4.85 7.43
CA PRO A 511 -5.07 5.59 7.09
C PRO A 511 -4.78 6.78 8.00
N TRP A 512 -5.82 7.55 8.36
CA TRP A 512 -5.66 8.71 9.23
C TRP A 512 -5.05 8.35 10.59
N ASN A 513 -5.43 7.19 11.16
CA ASN A 513 -4.89 6.73 12.44
C ASN A 513 -3.40 6.43 12.33
N ILE A 514 -2.98 5.68 11.31
CA ILE A 514 -1.58 5.30 11.09
C ILE A 514 -0.67 6.51 10.85
N LEU A 515 -1.23 7.58 10.27
CA LEU A 515 -0.51 8.81 9.97
C LEU A 515 -0.54 9.86 11.10
N ASN A 516 -1.51 9.82 12.03
CA ASN A 516 -1.73 10.93 12.96
C ASN A 516 -1.87 10.52 14.44
N MET A 517 -1.96 9.22 14.75
CA MET A 517 -2.13 8.74 16.12
C MET A 517 -1.03 9.24 17.05
N ARG A 518 -1.44 9.70 18.24
CA ARG A 518 -0.53 9.85 19.38
C ARG A 518 -1.06 9.05 20.55
N ASN A 519 -2.32 9.28 20.91
CA ASN A 519 -2.91 8.68 22.10
C ASN A 519 -4.22 7.93 21.78
N LEU A 520 -4.56 6.98 22.64
CA LEU A 520 -5.88 6.39 22.77
C LEU A 520 -6.64 7.11 23.89
N ALA A 521 -7.74 7.78 23.55
CA ALA A 521 -8.59 8.47 24.51
C ALA A 521 -9.42 7.48 25.36
N MET A 522 -9.97 7.97 26.48
CA MET A 522 -10.78 7.17 27.40
C MET A 522 -12.05 6.58 26.78
N ASP A 523 -12.53 7.17 25.69
CA ASP A 523 -13.67 6.70 24.89
C ASP A 523 -13.26 5.69 23.80
N ASN A 524 -12.04 5.15 23.89
CA ASN A 524 -11.44 4.21 22.94
C ASN A 524 -11.22 4.78 21.52
N THR A 525 -11.27 6.11 21.37
CA THR A 525 -10.96 6.78 20.10
C THR A 525 -9.49 7.16 20.00
N ILE A 526 -8.94 7.10 18.79
CA ILE A 526 -7.58 7.57 18.51
C ILE A 526 -7.58 9.09 18.40
N THR A 527 -6.56 9.72 18.98
CA THR A 527 -6.39 11.16 18.93
C THR A 527 -4.95 11.56 18.61
N ARG A 528 -4.84 12.69 17.90
CA ARG A 528 -3.57 13.40 17.66
C ARG A 528 -3.19 14.34 18.82
N LYS A 529 -4.06 14.53 19.82
CA LYS A 529 -3.81 15.44 20.95
C LYS A 529 -2.87 14.79 21.97
N THR A 530 -1.79 15.46 22.31
CA THR A 530 -0.72 14.94 23.20
C THR A 530 -1.16 14.81 24.66
N LYS A 531 -2.09 15.65 25.13
CA LYS A 531 -2.53 15.71 26.54
C LYS A 531 -3.76 14.85 26.86
N LYS A 532 -4.37 14.20 25.85
CA LYS A 532 -5.62 13.45 26.03
C LYS A 532 -5.36 11.96 25.80
N GLY A 533 -5.64 11.13 26.79
CA GLY A 533 -5.54 9.68 26.66
C GLY A 533 -4.15 9.10 26.97
N THR A 534 -3.99 7.81 26.69
CA THR A 534 -2.76 7.05 26.91
C THR A 534 -1.97 6.96 25.61
N PHE A 535 -0.66 7.19 25.68
CA PHE A 535 0.20 7.08 24.51
C PHE A 535 0.20 5.65 23.96
N TRP A 536 0.04 5.49 22.64
CA TRP A 536 -0.13 4.16 22.05
C TRP A 536 1.09 3.26 22.27
N ALA A 537 2.30 3.82 22.30
CA ALA A 537 3.51 3.03 22.49
C ALA A 537 3.61 2.49 23.92
N ASP A 538 3.13 3.24 24.91
CA ASP A 538 3.06 2.76 26.30
C ASP A 538 2.07 1.57 26.41
N ILE A 539 0.97 1.63 25.66
CA ILE A 539 0.02 0.51 25.54
C ILE A 539 0.70 -0.71 24.89
N TRP A 540 1.45 -0.50 23.81
CA TRP A 540 2.21 -1.56 23.14
C TRP A 540 3.21 -2.24 24.08
N ASN A 541 4.05 -1.46 24.76
CA ASN A 541 5.04 -1.98 25.70
C ASN A 541 4.40 -2.63 26.94
N GLY A 542 3.20 -2.21 27.34
CA GLY A 542 2.45 -2.88 28.40
C GLY A 542 1.90 -4.25 27.99
N MET A 543 1.57 -4.44 26.71
CA MET A 543 0.96 -5.68 26.24
C MET A 543 1.94 -6.74 25.75
N MET A 544 3.06 -6.34 25.14
CA MET A 544 4.06 -7.29 24.63
C MET A 544 4.60 -8.27 25.70
N PRO A 545 4.83 -7.89 26.97
CA PRO A 545 5.23 -8.83 28.02
C PRO A 545 4.20 -9.89 28.39
N LEU A 546 2.93 -9.73 27.98
CA LEU A 546 1.89 -10.73 28.22
C LEU A 546 1.96 -11.89 27.20
N CYS A 547 2.69 -11.73 26.11
CA CYS A 547 2.91 -12.75 25.08
C CYS A 547 3.97 -13.76 25.52
N GLU A 548 3.57 -15.01 25.78
CA GLU A 548 4.45 -16.05 26.32
C GLU A 548 4.69 -17.25 25.38
N GLY A 549 4.25 -17.15 24.13
CA GLY A 549 4.37 -18.19 23.12
C GLY A 549 3.04 -18.89 22.79
N PHE A 550 3.04 -19.64 21.70
CA PHE A 550 1.83 -20.28 21.16
C PHE A 550 1.40 -21.54 21.94
N ASP A 551 2.29 -22.12 22.75
CA ASP A 551 2.00 -23.32 23.55
C ASP A 551 1.15 -23.04 24.80
N VAL A 552 0.83 -21.76 25.07
CA VAL A 552 0.10 -21.36 26.26
C VAL A 552 -1.41 -21.58 26.07
N ASN A 553 -2.00 -22.42 26.92
CA ASN A 553 -3.45 -22.57 27.01
C ASN A 553 -4.08 -21.34 27.67
N ALA A 554 -4.48 -20.36 26.86
CA ALA A 554 -5.11 -19.10 27.29
C ALA A 554 -6.30 -19.29 28.25
N ALA A 555 -7.04 -20.39 28.11
CA ALA A 555 -8.20 -20.72 28.93
C ALA A 555 -7.88 -21.05 30.40
N ASN A 556 -6.64 -21.43 30.73
CA ASN A 556 -6.23 -21.89 32.06
C ASN A 556 -5.19 -20.98 32.75
N SER A 557 -4.75 -19.91 32.10
CA SER A 557 -3.72 -19.00 32.61
C SER A 557 -4.28 -17.98 33.61
N LYS A 558 -3.95 -18.14 34.90
CA LYS A 558 -4.08 -17.05 35.89
C LYS A 558 -3.04 -15.97 35.57
N GLY A 559 -3.47 -14.71 35.42
CA GLY A 559 -2.56 -13.55 35.28
C GLY A 559 -2.57 -12.82 33.93
N GLY A 560 -3.47 -13.13 33.00
CA GLY A 560 -3.58 -12.38 31.73
C GLY A 560 -2.53 -12.71 30.67
N ARG A 561 -1.93 -13.92 30.75
CA ARG A 561 -0.99 -14.46 29.76
C ARG A 561 -1.71 -14.70 28.43
N LEU A 562 -1.04 -14.40 27.33
CA LEU A 562 -1.59 -14.42 25.97
C LEU A 562 -0.81 -15.42 25.08
N PRO A 563 -1.51 -16.20 24.22
CA PRO A 563 -0.91 -17.20 23.33
C PRO A 563 -0.29 -16.55 22.09
N CYS A 564 0.64 -15.62 22.31
CA CYS A 564 1.26 -14.80 21.28
C CYS A 564 2.77 -14.68 21.49
N LYS A 565 3.47 -14.16 20.50
CA LYS A 565 4.86 -13.69 20.62
C LYS A 565 4.96 -12.16 20.46
N PRO A 566 5.85 -11.48 21.19
CA PRO A 566 5.96 -10.03 21.12
C PRO A 566 6.46 -9.55 19.75
N SER A 567 6.15 -8.33 19.35
CA SER A 567 6.58 -7.71 18.08
C SER A 567 7.12 -6.30 18.33
N THR A 568 8.07 -5.86 17.51
CA THR A 568 8.69 -4.52 17.66
C THR A 568 8.06 -3.51 16.70
N VAL A 569 7.94 -2.24 17.09
CA VAL A 569 7.46 -1.16 16.20
C VAL A 569 8.49 -0.03 16.11
N ILE A 570 8.91 0.32 14.91
CA ILE A 570 9.79 1.46 14.60
C ILE A 570 8.90 2.60 14.06
N TYR A 571 9.04 3.81 14.61
CA TYR A 571 8.14 4.92 14.28
C TYR A 571 8.76 6.33 14.38
N GLY A 572 7.99 7.35 13.94
CA GLY A 572 8.35 8.77 13.90
C GLY A 572 7.30 9.69 14.56
N HIS A 573 6.98 10.85 13.94
CA HIS A 573 5.85 11.76 14.20
C HIS A 573 5.81 12.52 15.55
N THR A 574 6.42 11.97 16.60
CA THR A 574 6.21 12.41 17.98
C THR A 574 7.40 13.21 18.53
N ALA A 575 7.92 14.17 17.75
CA ALA A 575 9.02 15.07 18.12
C ALA A 575 8.88 15.71 19.51
N SER A 576 7.66 15.95 19.99
CA SER A 576 7.41 16.52 21.31
C SER A 576 8.02 15.69 22.45
N ARG A 577 8.15 14.36 22.26
CA ARG A 577 8.78 13.43 23.20
C ARG A 577 10.28 13.26 22.97
N GLY A 578 10.80 13.72 21.82
CA GLY A 578 12.19 13.50 21.44
C GLY A 578 12.47 12.04 21.09
N LEU A 579 13.71 11.60 21.26
CA LEU A 579 14.09 10.20 21.04
C LEU A 579 13.41 9.32 22.11
N ASP A 580 12.47 8.48 21.71
CA ASP A 580 11.63 7.67 22.61
C ASP A 580 11.88 6.18 22.33
N VAL A 581 12.86 5.60 23.03
CA VAL A 581 13.29 4.22 22.81
C VAL A 581 12.90 3.37 24.00
N GLN A 582 11.90 2.50 23.80
CA GLN A 582 11.40 1.53 24.76
C GLN A 582 11.73 0.10 24.32
N ARG A 583 11.36 -0.91 25.12
CA ARG A 583 11.74 -2.32 24.87
C ARG A 583 11.21 -2.87 23.54
N TRP A 584 9.98 -2.50 23.17
CA TRP A 584 9.26 -3.01 22.01
C TRP A 584 8.84 -1.93 21.02
N THR A 585 9.10 -0.65 21.31
CA THR A 585 8.80 0.46 20.41
C THR A 585 9.97 1.43 20.34
N LEU A 586 10.33 1.85 19.12
CA LEU A 586 11.52 2.63 18.82
C LEU A 586 11.11 3.90 18.05
N GLY A 587 10.88 4.99 18.77
CA GLY A 587 10.51 6.29 18.23
C GLY A 587 11.74 7.11 17.84
N LEU A 588 11.93 7.33 16.54
CA LEU A 588 13.14 7.91 15.95
C LEU A 588 13.03 9.42 15.68
N ASP A 589 11.85 10.02 15.80
CA ASP A 589 11.65 11.46 15.65
C ASP A 589 12.22 12.23 16.86
N SER A 590 13.52 12.47 16.80
CA SER A 590 14.24 13.29 17.78
C SER A 590 14.08 14.81 17.56
N GLY A 591 13.19 15.25 16.66
CA GLY A 591 12.85 16.66 16.44
C GLY A 591 13.90 17.46 15.67
N CYS A 592 14.46 16.91 14.59
CA CYS A 592 15.53 17.54 13.80
C CYS A 592 15.18 18.96 13.34
N VAL A 593 13.98 19.15 12.76
CA VAL A 593 13.51 20.44 12.24
C VAL A 593 13.42 21.54 13.32
N TYR A 594 13.28 21.14 14.58
CA TYR A 594 13.26 22.06 15.73
C TYR A 594 14.66 22.44 16.23
N GLY A 595 15.72 22.04 15.51
CA GLY A 595 17.12 22.30 15.88
C GLY A 595 17.67 21.33 16.92
N ARG A 596 17.04 20.16 17.08
CA ARG A 596 17.52 19.08 17.96
C ARG A 596 18.45 18.16 17.18
N ARG A 597 18.03 16.92 16.91
CA ARG A 597 18.87 15.89 16.27
C ARG A 597 18.09 15.13 15.22
N LEU A 598 18.80 14.60 14.22
CA LEU A 598 18.30 13.57 13.32
C LEU A 598 18.91 12.24 13.78
N THR A 599 18.06 11.23 13.98
CA THR A 599 18.47 9.94 14.54
C THR A 599 18.18 8.81 13.56
N ALA A 600 19.09 7.85 13.49
CA ALA A 600 18.91 6.58 12.82
C ALA A 600 19.10 5.40 13.78
N LEU A 601 18.30 4.36 13.56
CA LEU A 601 18.46 3.04 14.14
C LEU A 601 19.16 2.14 13.12
N VAL A 602 20.16 1.38 13.57
CA VAL A 602 20.89 0.44 12.73
C VAL A 602 20.76 -0.96 13.31
N ILE A 603 20.27 -1.89 12.51
CA ILE A 603 20.21 -3.32 12.82
C ILE A 603 21.24 -4.02 11.95
N ASP A 604 22.07 -4.87 12.56
CA ASP A 604 23.06 -5.70 11.89
C ASP A 604 22.95 -7.17 12.34
N THR A 605 23.68 -8.04 11.64
CA THR A 605 23.78 -9.47 11.97
C THR A 605 24.13 -9.64 13.45
N PRO A 606 23.40 -10.46 14.24
CA PRO A 606 23.68 -10.66 15.65
C PRO A 606 25.15 -11.01 15.89
N ALA A 607 25.76 -10.42 16.91
CA ALA A 607 27.16 -10.66 17.27
C ALA A 607 27.49 -12.16 17.47
N ARG A 608 26.49 -12.97 17.82
CA ARG A 608 26.60 -14.43 17.98
C ARG A 608 26.92 -15.16 16.66
N GLN A 609 26.43 -14.68 15.51
CA GLN A 609 26.81 -15.17 14.18
C GLN A 609 28.17 -14.64 13.74
N ARG A 610 28.56 -13.42 14.15
CA ARG A 610 29.94 -12.94 13.95
C ARG A 610 30.94 -13.82 14.70
N ARG A 611 30.67 -14.19 15.96
CA ARG A 611 31.51 -15.14 16.71
C ARG A 611 31.50 -16.53 16.07
N ALA A 612 30.41 -17.04 15.49
CA ALA A 612 30.40 -18.34 14.79
C ALA A 612 31.19 -18.33 13.46
N VAL A 613 31.06 -17.27 12.65
CA VAL A 613 31.79 -17.11 11.37
C VAL A 613 33.26 -16.75 11.59
N VAL A 614 33.58 -16.05 12.69
CA VAL A 614 34.95 -15.77 13.12
C VAL A 614 35.56 -16.96 13.85
N ALA A 615 34.83 -17.75 14.64
CA ALA A 615 35.35 -18.97 15.28
C ALA A 615 35.73 -20.05 14.26
N ASP A 616 35.07 -20.11 13.11
CA ASP A 616 35.49 -20.96 11.98
C ASP A 616 36.78 -20.45 11.28
N ARG A 617 37.22 -19.22 11.61
CA ARG A 617 38.46 -18.58 11.11
C ARG A 617 39.50 -18.26 12.18
N ALA A 618 39.14 -18.39 13.45
CA ALA A 618 39.93 -18.02 14.61
C ALA A 618 39.91 -19.18 15.61
N ALA A 619 40.34 -20.35 15.14
CA ALA A 619 40.97 -21.33 16.01
C ALA A 619 42.43 -20.89 16.25
N SER A 620 42.61 -19.73 16.89
CA SER A 620 43.84 -19.31 17.56
C SER A 620 43.58 -18.03 18.34
N ASP A 621 43.73 -18.15 19.66
CA ASP A 621 44.01 -17.12 20.65
C ASP A 621 42.82 -16.63 21.50
N ASP A 622 42.92 -17.01 22.77
CA ASP A 622 42.08 -16.71 23.93
C ASP A 622 42.23 -15.24 24.39
N ASP A 623 41.16 -14.65 24.94
CA ASP A 623 41.13 -14.12 26.34
C ASP A 623 39.92 -13.18 26.59
N ASP A 624 39.16 -13.59 27.61
CA ASP A 624 38.39 -12.91 28.68
C ASP A 624 37.64 -11.56 28.49
N ASP A 625 36.34 -11.62 28.79
CA ASP A 625 35.36 -10.54 28.97
C ASP A 625 35.30 -10.09 30.46
N GLU A 626 35.19 -8.78 30.75
CA GLU A 626 34.68 -8.27 32.04
C GLU A 626 33.46 -7.33 31.83
N ASP A 627 32.45 -7.57 32.66
CA ASP A 627 31.12 -6.94 32.70
C ASP A 627 31.13 -5.47 33.19
N VAL A 628 30.44 -4.57 32.48
CA VAL A 628 30.11 -3.23 32.98
C VAL A 628 28.61 -2.94 32.85
N LYS A 629 27.96 -2.67 33.99
CA LYS A 629 26.54 -2.26 34.10
C LYS A 629 26.33 -0.81 33.60
N PRO A 630 25.21 -0.49 32.92
CA PRO A 630 24.93 0.88 32.51
C PRO A 630 24.25 1.67 33.64
N SER A 631 24.75 2.89 33.87
CA SER A 631 24.08 3.94 34.65
C SER A 631 23.35 4.91 33.72
N ASP A 632 22.20 5.38 34.19
CA ASP A 632 21.32 6.34 33.52
C ASP A 632 21.89 7.77 33.49
N ASP A 633 21.29 8.56 32.59
CA ASP A 633 21.35 10.03 32.41
C ASP A 633 22.37 10.64 31.41
N ASP A 634 21.76 11.21 30.35
CA ASP A 634 22.04 12.47 29.65
C ASP A 634 23.48 12.93 29.39
N ASP A 635 23.86 12.86 28.09
CA ASP A 635 24.58 13.88 27.30
C ASP A 635 25.39 13.21 26.17
N VAL A 636 24.90 13.35 24.93
CA VAL A 636 25.56 12.78 23.73
C VAL A 636 26.53 13.82 23.14
N GLU A 637 27.74 13.83 23.66
CA GLU A 637 28.91 14.45 23.02
C GLU A 637 29.47 13.61 21.86
N GLU A 638 30.19 14.29 20.97
CA GLU A 638 30.86 13.77 19.78
C GLU A 638 32.09 12.93 20.20
N GLY A 639 32.07 11.61 19.95
CA GLY A 639 33.24 10.73 20.19
C GLY A 639 32.99 9.43 20.98
N LYS A 640 31.79 9.21 21.54
CA LYS A 640 31.44 7.92 22.19
C LYS A 640 30.90 6.88 21.19
N THR A 641 31.12 5.59 21.51
CA THR A 641 30.54 4.44 20.82
C THR A 641 29.01 4.56 20.72
N PRO A 642 28.39 4.16 19.59
CA PRO A 642 26.95 4.27 19.41
C PRO A 642 26.18 3.48 20.47
N LYS A 643 25.09 4.05 21.01
CA LYS A 643 24.27 3.44 22.06
C LYS A 643 23.59 2.18 21.51
N THR A 644 23.87 1.04 22.12
CA THR A 644 23.20 -0.24 21.82
C THR A 644 21.90 -0.33 22.60
N VAL A 645 20.84 -0.78 21.94
CA VAL A 645 19.50 -0.96 22.50
C VAL A 645 18.96 -2.34 22.10
N PRO A 646 18.10 -2.97 22.93
CA PRO A 646 17.50 -4.25 22.57
C PRO A 646 16.53 -4.09 21.39
N PHE A 647 16.48 -5.09 20.51
CA PHE A 647 15.62 -5.12 19.33
C PHE A 647 15.03 -6.52 19.13
N GLY A 648 13.72 -6.63 18.89
CA GLY A 648 13.08 -7.94 18.79
C GLY A 648 13.25 -8.75 20.09
N VAL A 649 13.18 -10.08 20.00
CA VAL A 649 13.29 -10.96 21.18
C VAL A 649 14.74 -11.01 21.68
N ASP A 650 15.67 -11.38 20.81
CA ASP A 650 17.08 -11.62 21.17
C ASP A 650 18.08 -10.72 20.41
N GLY A 651 17.59 -9.74 19.64
CA GLY A 651 18.40 -8.87 18.81
C GLY A 651 18.88 -7.62 19.54
N GLN A 652 19.81 -6.91 18.90
CA GLN A 652 20.29 -5.60 19.32
C GLN A 652 20.31 -4.65 18.12
N ALA A 653 20.17 -3.37 18.40
CA ALA A 653 20.28 -2.31 17.43
C ALA A 653 21.16 -1.19 17.99
N ARG A 654 21.69 -0.34 17.11
CA ARG A 654 22.57 0.77 17.47
C ARG A 654 21.97 2.10 17.02
N LEU A 655 22.03 3.11 17.87
CA LEU A 655 21.51 4.44 17.59
C LEU A 655 22.63 5.38 17.17
N PHE A 656 22.38 6.10 16.08
CA PHE A 656 23.27 7.13 15.55
C PHE A 656 22.50 8.43 15.42
N SER A 657 23.12 9.54 15.80
CA SER A 657 22.49 10.85 15.62
C SER A 657 23.47 11.95 15.27
N VAL A 658 22.97 12.95 14.56
CA VAL A 658 23.68 14.19 14.21
C VAL A 658 22.87 15.40 14.66
N LYS A 659 23.56 16.50 14.94
CA LYS A 659 22.91 17.75 15.37
C LYS A 659 22.25 18.43 14.18
N CYS A 660 21.03 18.92 14.39
CA CYS A 660 20.31 19.72 13.42
C CYS A 660 20.38 21.20 13.79
N HIS A 661 20.47 22.06 12.79
CA HIS A 661 20.47 23.50 12.99
C HIS A 661 19.11 24.05 12.61
N LYS A 662 18.45 24.73 13.55
CA LYS A 662 17.14 25.33 13.29
C LYS A 662 17.27 26.36 12.16
N HIS A 663 16.48 26.19 11.10
CA HIS A 663 16.36 27.23 10.09
C HIS A 663 15.70 28.47 10.73
N LYS A 664 16.39 29.62 10.66
CA LYS A 664 15.81 30.92 10.99
C LYS A 664 14.94 31.36 9.82
N GLU A 665 13.71 30.90 9.74
CA GLU A 665 12.71 31.64 8.97
C GLU A 665 12.32 32.89 9.78
N SER A 666 12.21 34.04 9.11
CA SER A 666 11.73 35.30 9.69
C SER A 666 10.47 35.03 10.50
N LYS A 667 10.37 35.57 11.72
CA LYS A 667 9.29 35.36 12.69
C LYS A 667 7.88 35.38 12.06
N HIS A 668 7.45 34.29 11.47
CA HIS A 668 6.06 33.92 11.41
C HIS A 668 5.87 33.05 12.64
N LYS A 669 5.24 33.66 13.63
CA LYS A 669 4.68 32.95 14.76
C LYS A 669 3.57 32.08 14.16
N VAL A 670 3.94 30.95 13.56
CA VAL A 670 3.04 29.81 13.51
C VAL A 670 2.84 29.51 14.98
N THR A 671 1.75 30.04 15.51
CA THR A 671 1.14 29.42 16.67
C THR A 671 0.89 28.00 16.20
N ASP A 672 1.76 27.08 16.60
CA ASP A 672 1.38 25.69 16.83
C ASP A 672 0.30 25.73 17.92
N ASN A 673 -0.88 26.21 17.54
CA ASN A 673 -2.10 25.86 18.20
C ASN A 673 -2.36 24.42 17.73
N GLU A 674 -1.61 23.48 18.31
CA GLU A 674 -2.06 22.08 18.41
C GLU A 674 -3.43 21.99 19.13
N ASP A 675 -3.95 23.11 19.66
CA ASP A 675 -5.22 23.25 20.37
C ASP A 675 -6.28 24.17 19.70
N THR A 676 -6.15 24.59 18.44
CA THR A 676 -7.32 25.20 17.74
C THR A 676 -8.20 24.12 17.14
N GLU A 677 -9.31 23.87 17.85
CA GLU A 677 -10.49 23.12 17.42
C GLU A 677 -11.08 23.67 16.11
N PRO A 678 -11.72 22.83 15.27
CA PRO A 678 -12.94 23.25 14.59
C PRO A 678 -14.12 23.38 15.57
#